data_AF-A0A5C2RQ25-F1
#
_entry.id   AF-A0A5C2RQ25-F1
#
_cell.length_a   1.000
_cell.length_b   1.000
_cell.length_c   1.000
_cell.angle_alpha   90.00
_cell.angle_beta   90.00
_cell.angle_gamma   90.00
#
_symmetry.space_group_name_H-M   'P 1'
#
loop_
_entity.id
_entity.type
_entity.pdbx_description
1 polymer ?
#
loop_
_entity_poly.entity_id
_entity_poly.type
_entity_poly.pdbx_seq_one_letter_code
_entity_poly.pdbx_strand_id
1 'polypeptide(L)'
;MPPKPLVVVLAPTESDLFLSVCAHKFKVLKEKIELREAFTSEQVRRYVTSTVRPHAVIVADSFVTIPSYRDVLVRLVDYARSGGTVIYAGLLSSSVSTPSALNVGLEQLWELPWRTGPHHRETFSLNTSVRGINHNFVPQNYSMTALFLANVELQHAIYLEPANVRHVETGPHGRAVYETPAAFAPVGQGYFGYIGDVNQEGGTIRLLLAMCLRAGARALITSRTSTPPLTVSSISNTAADTAPLAPSDNLPVRRKVLLLSIHKHDWIDETYSQLYRGLMRNAYIAEACDAVDANAALLDSSPPDAVVVTDAAITEVSYSALLQKLVDYTNNGGTLIFGVNFSTFFPQMKSREFFQRWKLSWSSGDYYRTTFALNPAGVPSPLSSAALVPSFSMKALHLKDVPAECAVYYATSDSHLESLVYAPTKITPKQATQTPAAFAPVGKGFLGYIGDVNGEQGSIRLTLEMCGVRIRPGDMGTRKVTDNVTFGPGGRIDTTTRDEEEIPLPAQGGPSTSSSVPAVDRPREAEVRARAAARDKVKQAKVAKADKLKEEGNEFFKQESWAKAAERYREAALIAGPQPIYVSNLAAALLKLEEWEAAESAASRALRHDPKHIKSLYRRALARKALNRYLGAVSDLSILLDIDEQNEAASKEFIEVESRINVEDEIDELNHDEYDYMAGEPLEVEVESDTEDMHIGNGTPCKFYNHNGCRHGNRCRFKHAPDSKSVRDDLGRNVCVSWLVGECRFGDRCVYAHEKIYLPARGWWTNKIRLEHLREKFDDFACEDRMDVSESILPEALKPLPWRYDIWVHPSAEEKAKALVQPSASTSATASGSRPSRNARAGRSTQASSSRRGQGSSRPNRAQNRARGGPGSGATHGHAQPRWGHAALGAYDYYDDGDDSDGWYNEIEELMLYCGHTRSDYEEMLLQGMKPWDEIPGSISFGNL
;
A
#
# COMPACT_ATOMS: atom_id res chain seq x y z
N MET A 1 29.62 -1.97 54.42
CA MET A 1 28.36 -1.47 53.82
C MET A 1 27.53 -2.67 53.37
N PRO A 2 26.19 -2.59 53.29
CA PRO A 2 25.42 -3.60 52.56
C PRO A 2 25.90 -3.68 51.10
N PRO A 3 25.80 -4.83 50.42
CA PRO A 3 26.15 -4.93 49.00
C PRO A 3 25.29 -3.97 48.19
N LYS A 4 25.89 -3.31 47.19
CA LYS A 4 25.13 -2.49 46.24
C LYS A 4 24.17 -3.40 45.46
N PRO A 5 22.93 -2.93 45.17
CA PRO A 5 22.00 -3.71 44.36
C PRO A 5 22.54 -3.84 42.93
N LEU A 6 22.56 -5.06 42.42
CA LEU A 6 23.01 -5.39 41.07
C LEU A 6 21.92 -5.04 40.05
N VAL A 7 22.26 -4.22 39.05
CA VAL A 7 21.41 -3.89 37.90
C VAL A 7 22.18 -4.19 36.61
N VAL A 8 21.51 -4.82 35.65
CA VAL A 8 22.10 -5.13 34.34
C VAL A 8 21.49 -4.21 33.29
N VAL A 9 22.32 -3.61 32.44
CA VAL A 9 21.89 -2.87 31.24
C VAL A 9 22.17 -3.71 30.01
N LEU A 10 21.15 -3.91 29.18
CA LEU A 10 21.23 -4.59 27.90
C LEU A 10 21.27 -3.51 26.80
N ALA A 11 22.33 -3.50 26.00
CA ALA A 11 22.48 -2.64 24.83
C ALA A 11 23.25 -3.33 23.66
N PRO A 12 22.78 -4.49 23.15
CA PRO A 12 23.52 -5.29 22.17
C PRO A 12 23.52 -4.74 20.74
N THR A 13 22.65 -3.79 20.36
CA THR A 13 22.60 -3.25 18.98
C THR A 13 23.19 -1.85 18.86
N GLU A 14 23.14 -1.04 19.91
CA GLU A 14 23.59 0.36 19.88
C GLU A 14 24.74 0.63 20.88
N SER A 15 25.64 -0.33 21.10
CA SER A 15 26.69 -0.24 22.14
C SER A 15 27.51 1.05 22.11
N ASP A 16 27.92 1.49 20.93
CA ASP A 16 28.83 2.63 20.75
C ASP A 16 28.10 3.98 20.91
N LEU A 17 26.84 4.03 20.45
CA LEU A 17 25.95 5.18 20.68
C LEU A 17 25.56 5.28 22.16
N PHE A 18 25.30 4.14 22.82
CA PHE A 18 25.03 4.07 24.25
C PHE A 18 26.25 4.53 25.06
N LEU A 19 27.45 4.08 24.72
CA LEU A 19 28.69 4.49 25.40
C LEU A 19 29.02 5.97 25.19
N SER A 20 28.68 6.58 24.05
CA SER A 20 28.90 8.01 23.81
C SER A 20 27.83 8.90 24.47
N VAL A 21 26.54 8.59 24.31
CA VAL A 21 25.43 9.42 24.79
C VAL A 21 25.14 9.20 26.28
N CYS A 22 25.17 7.94 26.75
CA CYS A 22 24.66 7.56 28.06
C CYS A 22 25.75 7.37 29.13
N ALA A 23 27.03 7.14 28.79
CA ALA A 23 28.05 6.80 29.79
C ALA A 23 28.21 7.84 30.92
N HIS A 24 28.12 9.14 30.62
CA HIS A 24 28.20 10.19 31.65
C HIS A 24 26.97 10.17 32.59
N LYS A 25 25.79 9.81 32.07
CA LYS A 25 24.52 9.72 32.79
C LYS A 25 24.52 8.50 33.73
N PHE A 26 24.97 7.35 33.22
CA PHE A 26 25.07 6.11 34.00
C PHE A 26 26.24 6.09 35.00
N LYS A 27 27.20 7.02 34.92
CA LYS A 27 28.22 7.23 35.97
C LYS A 27 27.60 7.53 37.33
N VAL A 28 26.53 8.34 37.38
CA VAL A 28 25.79 8.69 38.61
C VAL A 28 25.03 7.48 39.16
N LEU A 29 24.57 6.57 38.30
CA LEU A 29 23.99 5.29 38.72
C LEU A 29 25.07 4.39 39.35
N LYS A 30 26.25 4.24 38.73
CA LYS A 30 27.37 3.41 39.24
C LYS A 30 27.84 3.81 40.67
N GLU A 31 27.63 5.05 41.09
CA GLU A 31 27.87 5.48 42.47
C GLU A 31 26.94 4.80 43.49
N LYS A 32 25.69 4.52 43.11
CA LYS A 32 24.64 3.98 44.01
C LYS A 32 24.33 2.49 43.82
N ILE A 33 24.52 1.94 42.61
CA ILE A 33 24.20 0.55 42.26
C ILE A 33 25.43 -0.17 41.67
N GLU A 34 25.45 -1.50 41.71
CA GLU A 34 26.42 -2.28 40.93
C GLU A 34 25.85 -2.43 39.52
N LEU A 35 26.36 -1.63 38.57
CA LEU A 35 25.93 -1.70 37.17
C LEU A 35 26.78 -2.72 36.41
N ARG A 36 26.15 -3.63 35.69
CA ARG A 36 26.81 -4.48 34.69
C ARG A 36 26.20 -4.21 33.32
N GLU A 37 27.05 -4.20 32.30
CA GLU A 37 26.67 -3.92 30.92
C GLU A 37 26.72 -5.21 30.09
N ALA A 38 25.80 -5.34 29.14
CA ALA A 38 25.70 -6.46 28.22
C ALA A 38 25.50 -5.91 26.79
N PHE A 39 26.60 -5.89 26.04
CA PHE A 39 26.69 -5.36 24.67
C PHE A 39 26.77 -6.47 23.61
N THR A 40 26.66 -7.75 24.01
CA THR A 40 26.59 -8.88 23.08
C THR A 40 25.49 -9.85 23.48
N SER A 41 24.91 -10.57 22.51
CA SER A 41 23.86 -11.57 22.75
C SER A 41 24.30 -12.67 23.73
N GLU A 42 25.59 -13.03 23.74
CA GLU A 42 26.17 -13.96 24.72
C GLU A 42 26.13 -13.36 26.15
N GLN A 43 26.54 -12.10 26.32
CA GLN A 43 26.47 -11.42 27.62
C GLN A 43 25.03 -11.29 28.11
N VAL A 44 24.11 -10.91 27.22
CA VAL A 44 22.66 -10.82 27.50
C VAL A 44 22.12 -12.18 27.97
N ARG A 45 22.34 -13.25 27.20
CA ARG A 45 21.95 -14.63 27.57
C ARG A 45 22.59 -15.04 28.91
N ARG A 46 23.88 -14.76 29.13
CA ARG A 46 24.60 -15.08 30.37
C ARG A 46 24.01 -14.41 31.60
N TYR A 47 23.62 -13.14 31.52
CA TYR A 47 22.99 -12.45 32.66
C TYR A 47 21.55 -12.89 32.91
N VAL A 48 20.79 -13.17 31.85
CA VAL A 48 19.40 -13.63 31.95
C VAL A 48 19.29 -15.09 32.44
N THR A 49 20.33 -15.90 32.23
CA THR A 49 20.44 -17.30 32.71
C THR A 49 21.34 -17.48 33.95
N SER A 50 21.89 -16.38 34.49
CA SER A 50 22.79 -16.38 35.64
C SER A 50 22.11 -16.84 36.93
N THR A 51 22.82 -17.64 37.74
CA THR A 51 22.40 -17.98 39.12
C THR A 51 22.41 -16.77 40.06
N VAL A 52 23.23 -15.76 39.76
CA VAL A 52 23.19 -14.45 40.42
C VAL A 52 22.10 -13.62 39.75
N ARG A 53 20.93 -13.56 40.37
CA ARG A 53 19.77 -12.82 39.89
C ARG A 53 19.94 -11.31 40.11
N PRO A 54 19.82 -10.45 39.08
CA PRO A 54 19.86 -9.00 39.26
C PRO A 54 18.59 -8.48 39.95
N HIS A 55 18.68 -7.30 40.56
CA HIS A 55 17.56 -6.59 41.20
C HIS A 55 16.64 -5.93 40.15
N ALA A 56 17.24 -5.42 39.08
CA ALA A 56 16.54 -4.91 37.92
C ALA A 56 17.35 -5.16 36.64
N VAL A 57 16.67 -5.20 35.50
CA VAL A 57 17.25 -5.21 34.15
C VAL A 57 16.72 -4.00 33.39
N ILE A 58 17.63 -3.21 32.83
CA ILE A 58 17.31 -2.07 31.96
C ILE A 58 17.59 -2.52 30.53
N VAL A 59 16.57 -2.48 29.68
CA VAL A 59 16.70 -2.55 28.22
C VAL A 59 16.92 -1.11 27.75
N ALA A 60 18.03 -0.86 27.07
CA ALA A 60 18.47 0.50 26.73
C ALA A 60 18.39 0.84 25.23
N ASP A 61 18.07 -0.12 24.36
CA ASP A 61 18.05 -0.01 22.89
C ASP A 61 16.96 -0.90 22.27
N SER A 62 16.78 -0.82 20.97
CA SER A 62 15.62 -1.37 20.25
C SER A 62 15.69 -2.87 19.92
N PHE A 63 16.67 -3.65 20.41
CA PHE A 63 16.72 -5.11 20.13
C PHE A 63 15.44 -5.86 20.53
N VAL A 64 14.68 -5.31 21.49
CA VAL A 64 13.38 -5.83 21.93
C VAL A 64 12.26 -5.71 20.89
N THR A 65 12.48 -4.99 19.79
CA THR A 65 11.60 -5.01 18.60
C THR A 65 12.13 -5.93 17.49
N ILE A 66 13.34 -6.49 17.62
CA ILE A 66 13.98 -7.36 16.62
C ILE A 66 13.61 -8.83 16.89
N PRO A 67 13.02 -9.56 15.92
CA PRO A 67 12.52 -10.92 16.16
C PRO A 67 13.60 -11.95 16.57
N SER A 68 14.85 -11.77 16.16
CA SER A 68 15.98 -12.65 16.52
C SER A 68 16.29 -12.70 18.02
N TYR A 69 15.86 -11.69 18.80
CA TYR A 69 16.01 -11.65 20.26
C TYR A 69 14.76 -12.12 21.02
N ARG A 70 13.80 -12.79 20.35
CA ARG A 70 12.57 -13.27 20.99
C ARG A 70 12.81 -14.27 22.12
N ASP A 71 13.90 -15.04 22.10
CA ASP A 71 14.30 -15.92 23.20
C ASP A 71 14.69 -15.11 24.46
N VAL A 72 15.43 -14.01 24.29
CA VAL A 72 15.77 -13.07 25.36
C VAL A 72 14.52 -12.41 25.92
N LEU A 73 13.62 -11.94 25.04
CA LEU A 73 12.37 -11.29 25.43
C LEU A 73 11.49 -12.18 26.33
N VAL A 74 11.24 -13.42 25.92
CA VAL A 74 10.44 -14.36 26.72
C VAL A 74 11.07 -14.58 28.09
N ARG A 75 12.41 -14.71 28.17
CA ARG A 75 13.12 -14.87 29.44
C ARG A 75 13.10 -13.60 30.31
N LEU A 76 13.07 -12.40 29.72
CA LEU A 76 12.89 -11.14 30.45
C LEU A 76 11.49 -11.05 31.07
N VAL A 77 10.46 -11.49 30.33
CA VAL A 77 9.09 -11.62 30.83
C VAL A 77 9.02 -12.64 31.98
N ASP A 78 9.64 -13.81 31.84
CA ASP A 78 9.71 -14.83 32.91
C ASP A 78 10.47 -14.31 34.15
N TYR A 79 11.57 -13.58 33.94
CA TYR A 79 12.33 -12.93 35.02
C TYR A 79 11.50 -11.87 35.75
N ALA A 80 10.68 -11.09 35.04
CA ALA A 80 9.74 -10.16 35.68
C ALA A 80 8.65 -10.92 36.44
N ARG A 81 7.94 -11.84 35.77
CA ARG A 81 6.83 -12.64 36.35
C ARG A 81 7.22 -13.37 37.62
N SER A 82 8.46 -13.83 37.73
CA SER A 82 9.02 -14.51 38.90
C SER A 82 9.61 -13.58 39.98
N GLY A 83 9.33 -12.26 39.93
CA GLY A 83 9.66 -11.31 40.99
C GLY A 83 10.70 -10.24 40.66
N GLY A 84 11.24 -10.20 39.43
CA GLY A 84 12.22 -9.20 38.98
C GLY A 84 11.59 -7.88 38.52
N THR A 85 12.43 -6.89 38.22
CA THR A 85 12.00 -5.62 37.60
C THR A 85 12.67 -5.48 36.23
N VAL A 86 11.89 -5.31 35.16
CA VAL A 86 12.40 -4.99 33.82
C VAL A 86 11.95 -3.58 33.43
N ILE A 87 12.85 -2.77 32.88
CA ILE A 87 12.57 -1.38 32.51
C ILE A 87 13.04 -1.15 31.08
N TYR A 88 12.15 -0.67 30.21
CA TYR A 88 12.48 -0.18 28.88
C TYR A 88 12.76 1.33 28.98
N ALA A 89 13.96 1.75 28.61
CA ALA A 89 14.44 3.13 28.70
C ALA A 89 15.63 3.33 27.73
N GLY A 90 16.40 4.40 27.89
CA GLY A 90 17.59 4.64 27.05
C GLY A 90 17.26 5.03 25.62
N LEU A 91 18.17 4.67 24.72
CA LEU A 91 18.06 4.89 23.26
C LEU A 91 16.88 4.12 22.63
N LEU A 92 16.29 3.12 23.31
CA LEU A 92 15.04 2.50 22.86
C LEU A 92 13.99 3.57 22.50
N SER A 93 13.86 4.62 23.31
CA SER A 93 12.85 5.66 23.10
C SER A 93 13.19 6.62 21.94
N SER A 94 14.45 6.68 21.50
CA SER A 94 14.90 7.40 20.30
C SER A 94 14.95 6.54 19.04
N SER A 95 15.15 5.22 19.18
CA SER A 95 15.55 4.31 18.10
C SER A 95 14.46 3.29 17.70
N VAL A 96 13.22 3.47 18.16
CA VAL A 96 12.06 2.69 17.68
C VAL A 96 11.66 3.20 16.28
N SER A 97 12.25 2.58 15.27
CA SER A 97 11.91 2.78 13.84
C SER A 97 10.49 2.29 13.48
N THR A 98 9.94 1.37 14.27
CA THR A 98 8.61 0.76 14.06
C THR A 98 7.79 0.71 15.37
N PRO A 99 6.97 1.74 15.66
CA PRO A 99 6.10 1.75 16.85
C PRO A 99 5.18 0.52 16.97
N SER A 100 4.79 -0.06 15.83
CA SER A 100 4.03 -1.31 15.73
C SER A 100 4.69 -2.51 16.40
N ALA A 101 6.01 -2.67 16.29
CA ALA A 101 6.73 -3.81 16.86
C ALA A 101 6.77 -3.76 18.40
N LEU A 102 6.97 -2.56 18.96
CA LEU A 102 6.89 -2.32 20.40
C LEU A 102 5.46 -2.59 20.93
N ASN A 103 4.43 -2.17 20.19
CA ASN A 103 3.03 -2.42 20.55
C ASN A 103 2.71 -3.92 20.61
N VAL A 104 3.19 -4.70 19.64
CA VAL A 104 3.02 -6.17 19.63
C VAL A 104 3.72 -6.80 20.84
N GLY A 105 4.91 -6.33 21.22
CA GLY A 105 5.62 -6.79 22.42
C GLY A 105 4.86 -6.50 23.72
N LEU A 106 4.37 -5.26 23.88
CA LEU A 106 3.60 -4.84 25.07
C LEU A 106 2.30 -5.64 25.22
N GLU A 107 1.55 -5.80 24.14
CA GLU A 107 0.25 -6.48 24.15
C GLU A 107 0.38 -8.00 24.27
N GLN A 108 1.27 -8.64 23.49
CA GLN A 108 1.32 -10.11 23.38
C GLN A 108 2.29 -10.80 24.34
N LEU A 109 3.34 -10.11 24.82
CA LEU A 109 4.36 -10.69 25.70
C LEU A 109 4.23 -10.18 27.13
N TRP A 110 4.04 -8.87 27.29
CA TRP A 110 3.86 -8.25 28.62
C TRP A 110 2.42 -8.32 29.14
N GLU A 111 1.44 -8.65 28.28
CA GLU A 111 0.00 -8.67 28.58
C GLU A 111 -0.52 -7.31 29.10
N LEU A 112 0.08 -6.22 28.61
CA LEU A 112 -0.31 -4.85 28.94
C LEU A 112 -1.02 -4.21 27.74
N PRO A 113 -2.20 -3.57 27.90
CA PRO A 113 -2.95 -2.96 26.80
C PRO A 113 -2.32 -1.67 26.23
N TRP A 114 -1.07 -1.39 26.62
CA TRP A 114 -0.34 -0.16 26.32
C TRP A 114 0.03 -0.08 24.83
N ARG A 115 -0.04 1.12 24.26
CA ARG A 115 0.39 1.39 22.88
C ARG A 115 1.21 2.66 22.82
N THR A 116 2.13 2.76 21.87
CA THR A 116 2.85 4.00 21.54
C THR A 116 1.88 5.10 21.16
N GLY A 117 1.94 6.22 21.88
CA GLY A 117 1.18 7.44 21.63
C GLY A 117 2.00 8.50 20.86
N PRO A 118 1.57 9.77 20.90
CA PRO A 118 2.26 10.87 20.22
C PRO A 118 3.66 11.14 20.79
N HIS A 119 4.47 11.90 20.07
CA HIS A 119 5.80 12.33 20.48
C HIS A 119 5.87 13.86 20.59
N HIS A 120 6.06 14.39 21.80
CA HIS A 120 6.16 15.83 22.04
C HIS A 120 6.97 16.15 23.31
N ARG A 121 7.18 17.45 23.56
CA ARG A 121 7.86 17.98 24.76
C ARG A 121 6.87 18.76 25.60
N GLU A 122 6.76 18.43 26.89
CA GLU A 122 5.92 19.15 27.86
C GLU A 122 6.52 19.00 29.28
N THR A 123 5.96 19.69 30.27
CA THR A 123 6.29 19.61 31.70
C THR A 123 5.20 18.84 32.45
N PHE A 124 5.52 17.61 32.83
CA PHE A 124 4.57 16.69 33.46
C PHE A 124 4.62 16.77 34.98
N SER A 125 3.48 16.55 35.63
CA SER A 125 3.38 16.45 37.10
C SER A 125 3.31 14.99 37.57
N LEU A 126 3.95 14.71 38.70
CA LEU A 126 4.06 13.37 39.28
C LEU A 126 2.72 12.88 39.84
N ASN A 127 2.26 11.74 39.33
CA ASN A 127 1.14 11.00 39.89
C ASN A 127 1.61 10.16 41.10
N THR A 128 1.22 10.58 42.30
CA THR A 128 1.53 9.89 43.56
C THR A 128 0.71 8.63 43.80
N SER A 129 -0.19 8.25 42.87
CA SER A 129 -1.00 7.03 42.96
C SER A 129 -0.27 5.76 42.53
N VAL A 130 0.83 5.88 41.77
CA VAL A 130 1.55 4.72 41.20
C VAL A 130 2.32 3.96 42.28
N ARG A 131 1.97 2.69 42.48
CA ARG A 131 2.60 1.84 43.49
C ARG A 131 3.90 1.21 42.98
N GLY A 132 4.80 0.87 43.90
CA GLY A 132 6.04 0.13 43.62
C GLY A 132 7.28 1.00 43.35
N ILE A 133 7.11 2.31 43.12
CA ILE A 133 8.22 3.29 43.03
C ILE A 133 8.34 4.10 44.33
N ASN A 134 9.52 4.68 44.57
CA ASN A 134 9.72 5.60 45.68
C ASN A 134 9.65 7.07 45.21
N HIS A 135 8.48 7.69 45.37
CA HIS A 135 8.18 9.06 44.92
C HIS A 135 9.16 10.12 45.47
N ASN A 136 9.80 9.89 46.63
CA ASN A 136 10.75 10.85 47.22
C ASN A 136 12.03 11.03 46.38
N PHE A 137 12.34 10.09 45.49
CA PHE A 137 13.45 10.21 44.55
C PHE A 137 13.02 10.78 43.19
N VAL A 138 11.73 10.83 42.89
CA VAL A 138 11.18 11.22 41.58
C VAL A 138 10.88 12.74 41.57
N PRO A 139 11.27 13.50 40.51
CA PRO A 139 10.91 14.91 40.39
C PRO A 139 9.39 15.13 40.40
N GLN A 140 8.91 16.08 41.22
CA GLN A 140 7.49 16.44 41.30
C GLN A 140 6.94 16.99 39.98
N ASN A 141 7.74 17.79 39.28
CA ASN A 141 7.53 18.16 37.89
C ASN A 141 8.77 17.75 37.08
N TYR A 142 8.56 17.25 35.86
CA TYR A 142 9.65 16.88 34.95
C TYR A 142 9.31 17.34 33.54
N SER A 143 10.14 18.23 32.96
CA SER A 143 10.09 18.53 31.53
C SER A 143 10.98 17.56 30.77
N MET A 144 10.46 16.96 29.71
CA MET A 144 11.20 16.06 28.81
C MET A 144 10.53 16.00 27.44
N THR A 145 11.30 15.68 26.41
CA THR A 145 10.77 15.24 25.11
C THR A 145 10.60 13.72 25.17
N ALA A 146 9.39 13.20 24.93
CA ALA A 146 9.11 11.78 25.14
C ALA A 146 8.25 11.14 24.03
N LEU A 147 8.50 9.85 23.80
CA LEU A 147 7.56 8.93 23.15
C LEU A 147 6.55 8.45 24.21
N PHE A 148 5.26 8.71 24.00
CA PHE A 148 4.24 8.41 25.01
C PHE A 148 3.77 6.96 24.94
N LEU A 149 3.18 6.49 26.03
CA LEU A 149 2.27 5.34 26.02
C LEU A 149 0.83 5.80 26.25
N ALA A 150 -0.05 5.44 25.33
CA ALA A 150 -1.50 5.48 25.46
C ALA A 150 -2.04 4.18 26.07
N ASN A 151 -3.33 4.17 26.43
CA ASN A 151 -4.04 3.05 27.08
C ASN A 151 -3.46 2.64 28.46
N VAL A 152 -2.83 3.56 29.19
CA VAL A 152 -2.25 3.29 30.50
C VAL A 152 -3.26 3.62 31.61
N GLU A 153 -3.61 2.65 32.46
CA GLU A 153 -4.46 2.94 33.64
C GLU A 153 -3.79 3.95 34.59
N LEU A 154 -4.58 4.80 35.27
CA LEU A 154 -4.08 5.84 36.19
C LEU A 154 -3.09 5.31 37.24
N GLN A 155 -3.31 4.09 37.74
CA GLN A 155 -2.47 3.45 38.75
C GLN A 155 -1.08 3.01 38.23
N HIS A 156 -0.85 3.07 36.91
CA HIS A 156 0.42 2.74 36.26
C HIS A 156 1.11 3.97 35.65
N ALA A 157 0.37 5.04 35.31
CA ALA A 157 0.91 6.25 34.70
C ALA A 157 1.63 7.15 35.72
N ILE A 158 2.96 7.28 35.62
CA ILE A 158 3.79 7.99 36.60
C ILE A 158 3.69 9.50 36.46
N TYR A 159 3.57 9.98 35.22
CA TYR A 159 3.55 11.40 34.88
C TYR A 159 2.30 11.72 34.08
N LEU A 160 1.64 12.82 34.41
CA LEU A 160 0.42 13.30 33.77
C LEU A 160 0.60 14.74 33.29
N GLU A 161 -0.10 15.10 32.22
CA GLU A 161 -0.08 16.46 31.67
C GLU A 161 -0.92 17.42 32.54
N PRO A 162 -0.42 18.62 32.91
CA PRO A 162 -1.15 19.53 33.79
C PRO A 162 -2.47 20.08 33.22
N ALA A 163 -2.56 20.23 31.89
CA ALA A 163 -3.71 20.82 31.21
C ALA A 163 -4.76 19.78 30.77
N ASN A 164 -4.34 18.53 30.53
CA ASN A 164 -5.18 17.47 29.98
C ASN A 164 -5.29 16.27 30.93
N VAL A 165 -6.10 16.41 31.99
CA VAL A 165 -6.90 15.26 32.47
C VAL A 165 -8.04 15.03 31.46
N ARG A 166 -7.70 14.88 30.18
CA ARG A 166 -8.64 14.52 29.12
C ARG A 166 -9.04 13.07 29.38
N HIS A 167 -10.26 12.90 29.89
CA HIS A 167 -10.94 11.62 29.84
C HIS A 167 -11.07 11.21 28.37
N VAL A 168 -10.22 10.30 27.91
CA VAL A 168 -10.35 9.62 26.63
C VAL A 168 -10.80 8.19 26.90
N GLU A 169 -12.08 7.98 26.67
CA GLU A 169 -12.76 6.69 26.48
C GLU A 169 -12.67 5.62 27.60
N THR A 170 -13.67 4.74 27.63
CA THR A 170 -13.62 3.52 28.42
C THR A 170 -12.65 2.55 27.76
N GLY A 171 -11.52 2.27 28.40
CA GLY A 171 -10.59 1.22 27.95
C GLY A 171 -11.24 -0.18 27.94
N PRO A 172 -10.52 -1.24 27.52
CA PRO A 172 -11.06 -2.59 27.30
C PRO A 172 -11.80 -3.25 28.47
N HIS A 173 -11.73 -2.67 29.68
CA HIS A 173 -12.37 -3.14 30.91
C HIS A 173 -13.23 -2.06 31.60
N GLY A 174 -13.67 -1.03 30.87
CA GLY A 174 -14.54 0.04 31.40
C GLY A 174 -13.85 1.01 32.36
N ARG A 175 -12.51 1.04 32.38
CA ARG A 175 -11.70 1.93 33.23
C ARG A 175 -11.15 3.11 32.44
N ALA A 176 -10.93 4.22 33.12
CA ALA A 176 -10.26 5.39 32.55
C ALA A 176 -8.78 5.08 32.26
N VAL A 177 -8.36 5.40 31.04
CA VAL A 177 -6.98 5.28 30.56
C VAL A 177 -6.41 6.66 30.24
N TYR A 178 -5.08 6.74 30.25
CA TYR A 178 -4.32 7.97 30.14
C TYR A 178 -3.15 7.78 29.18
N GLU A 179 -2.71 8.89 28.58
CA GLU A 179 -1.40 8.97 27.95
C GLU A 179 -0.35 9.37 28.99
N THR A 180 0.85 8.79 28.91
CA THR A 180 1.94 9.09 29.84
C THR A 180 3.32 8.91 29.20
N PRO A 181 4.30 9.78 29.50
CA PRO A 181 5.68 9.60 29.07
C PRO A 181 6.44 8.56 29.91
N ALA A 182 5.88 8.08 31.03
CA ALA A 182 6.49 7.01 31.82
C ALA A 182 5.46 6.18 32.60
N ALA A 183 5.60 4.86 32.57
CA ALA A 183 4.65 3.93 33.17
C ALA A 183 5.36 2.85 34.01
N PHE A 184 4.66 2.34 35.03
CA PHE A 184 5.14 1.23 35.87
C PHE A 184 3.96 0.34 36.29
N ALA A 185 3.98 -0.93 35.89
CA ALA A 185 2.92 -1.90 36.18
C ALA A 185 3.45 -3.17 36.85
N PRO A 186 2.64 -3.81 37.71
CA PRO A 186 2.95 -5.14 38.23
C PRO A 186 2.79 -6.19 37.12
N VAL A 187 3.75 -7.11 37.00
CA VAL A 187 3.71 -8.23 36.06
C VAL A 187 4.09 -9.50 36.82
N GLY A 188 3.13 -10.40 37.04
CA GLY A 188 3.28 -11.54 37.95
C GLY A 188 3.64 -11.08 39.37
N GLN A 189 4.76 -11.56 39.90
CA GLN A 189 5.31 -11.15 41.20
C GLN A 189 6.28 -9.95 41.11
N GLY A 190 6.60 -9.51 39.90
CA GLY A 190 7.55 -8.43 39.62
C GLY A 190 6.90 -7.23 38.97
N TYR A 191 7.70 -6.44 38.24
CA TYR A 191 7.27 -5.18 37.63
C TYR A 191 7.87 -5.00 36.23
N PHE A 192 7.09 -4.35 35.37
CA PHE A 192 7.52 -3.80 34.10
C PHE A 192 7.44 -2.27 34.14
N GLY A 193 8.48 -1.60 33.65
CA GLY A 193 8.57 -0.14 33.57
C GLY A 193 8.89 0.34 32.16
N TYR A 194 8.43 1.54 31.84
CA TYR A 194 8.73 2.24 30.59
C TYR A 194 9.07 3.70 30.86
N ILE A 195 10.09 4.23 30.18
CA ILE A 195 10.48 5.64 30.20
C ILE A 195 10.70 6.13 28.77
N GLY A 196 9.79 6.96 28.28
CA GLY A 196 9.76 7.48 26.92
C GLY A 196 10.72 8.62 26.61
N ASP A 197 11.47 9.13 27.58
CA ASP A 197 12.39 10.27 27.45
C ASP A 197 13.45 10.04 26.36
N VAL A 198 13.34 10.75 25.24
CA VAL A 198 14.21 10.61 24.07
C VAL A 198 15.58 11.23 24.32
N ASN A 199 15.63 12.31 25.09
CA ASN A 199 16.86 13.05 25.37
C ASN A 199 17.64 12.50 26.58
N GLN A 200 17.03 11.59 27.34
CA GLN A 200 17.58 11.02 28.58
C GLN A 200 18.01 12.13 29.54
N GLU A 201 17.12 13.08 29.84
CA GLU A 201 17.44 14.26 30.65
C GLU A 201 17.71 13.87 32.13
N GLY A 202 18.17 14.82 32.94
CA GLY A 202 18.66 14.54 34.31
C GLY A 202 17.61 13.94 35.27
N GLY A 203 16.32 14.06 34.95
CA GLY A 203 15.22 13.43 35.70
C GLY A 203 15.12 11.92 35.47
N THR A 204 15.47 11.43 34.27
CA THR A 204 15.37 10.01 33.91
C THR A 204 16.30 9.12 34.73
N ILE A 205 17.50 9.61 35.10
CA ILE A 205 18.39 8.90 36.05
C ILE A 205 17.69 8.69 37.41
N ARG A 206 16.94 9.68 37.88
CA ARG A 206 16.21 9.61 39.16
C ARG A 206 15.01 8.67 39.07
N LEU A 207 14.31 8.67 37.94
CA LEU A 207 13.20 7.76 37.66
C LEU A 207 13.67 6.30 37.56
N LEU A 208 14.76 6.03 36.84
CA LEU A 208 15.43 4.72 36.78
C LEU A 208 15.84 4.23 38.18
N LEU A 209 16.43 5.09 39.00
CA LEU A 209 16.76 4.75 40.40
C LEU A 209 15.50 4.43 41.21
N ALA A 210 14.40 5.17 41.05
CA ALA A 210 13.15 4.94 41.77
C ALA A 210 12.46 3.62 41.38
N MET A 211 12.55 3.21 40.11
CA MET A 211 12.05 1.91 39.62
C MET A 211 12.96 0.73 40.03
N CYS A 212 14.29 0.90 39.94
CA CYS A 212 15.25 -0.15 40.30
C CYS A 212 15.30 -0.42 41.82
N LEU A 213 15.14 0.62 42.64
CA LEU A 213 15.33 0.58 44.09
C LEU A 213 14.00 0.55 44.87
N ARG A 214 13.05 -0.27 44.40
CA ARG A 214 11.71 -0.39 45.00
C ARG A 214 11.76 -0.68 46.51
N ALA A 215 10.87 -0.05 47.27
CA ALA A 215 10.73 -0.32 48.70
C ALA A 215 10.30 -1.78 48.91
N GLY A 216 10.99 -2.50 49.81
CA GLY A 216 10.70 -3.91 50.10
C GLY A 216 11.45 -4.94 49.23
N ALA A 217 12.36 -4.53 48.33
CA ALA A 217 13.23 -5.45 47.59
C ALA A 217 14.30 -6.14 48.46
N ARG A 218 13.89 -6.97 49.42
CA ARG A 218 14.75 -8.01 50.02
C ARG A 218 14.52 -9.31 49.28
N ALA A 219 15.53 -9.77 48.54
CA ALA A 219 15.54 -11.12 48.00
C ALA A 219 15.46 -12.13 49.15
N LEU A 220 14.40 -12.95 49.17
CA LEU A 220 14.32 -14.11 50.05
C LEU A 220 15.29 -15.17 49.52
N ILE A 221 16.47 -15.25 50.14
CA ILE A 221 17.37 -16.39 49.96
C ILE A 221 16.74 -17.57 50.72
N THR A 222 15.96 -18.38 50.02
CA THR A 222 15.49 -19.66 50.55
C THR A 222 16.64 -20.65 50.60
N SER A 223 17.33 -20.72 51.74
CA SER A 223 18.29 -21.79 52.00
C SER A 223 17.54 -23.13 52.15
N ARG A 224 17.84 -24.08 51.27
CA ARG A 224 17.66 -25.51 51.56
C ARG A 224 18.73 -26.34 50.88
N THR A 225 19.17 -27.36 51.61
CA THR A 225 20.43 -28.08 51.41
C THR A 225 20.27 -29.28 50.47
N SER A 226 21.34 -29.54 49.70
CA SER A 226 21.78 -30.87 49.25
C SER A 226 20.76 -31.82 48.59
N THR A 227 20.55 -31.68 47.28
CA THR A 227 20.71 -32.74 46.25
C THR A 227 20.55 -32.11 44.85
N PRO A 228 21.16 -32.67 43.78
CA PRO A 228 21.04 -32.08 42.44
C PRO A 228 19.61 -32.20 41.90
N PRO A 229 19.09 -31.19 41.19
CA PRO A 229 17.76 -31.27 40.61
C PRO A 229 17.72 -32.35 39.52
N LEU A 230 16.70 -33.22 39.63
CA LEU A 230 16.39 -34.24 38.64
C LEU A 230 16.08 -33.61 37.28
N THR A 231 16.34 -34.39 36.24
CA THR A 231 15.92 -34.16 34.85
C THR A 231 14.51 -33.56 34.75
N VAL A 232 14.36 -32.49 33.96
CA VAL A 232 13.05 -31.87 33.67
C VAL A 232 12.24 -32.78 32.75
N SER A 233 11.62 -33.77 33.37
CA SER A 233 10.46 -34.49 32.87
C SER A 233 9.23 -33.83 33.49
N SER A 234 8.23 -33.48 32.67
CA SER A 234 6.88 -33.04 33.07
C SER A 234 6.79 -31.93 34.13
N ILE A 235 6.60 -30.68 33.67
CA ILE A 235 5.60 -29.80 34.31
C ILE A 235 4.38 -29.79 33.38
N SER A 236 3.24 -30.20 33.92
CA SER A 236 1.97 -30.28 33.22
C SER A 236 1.34 -28.91 33.01
N ASN A 237 0.88 -28.63 31.79
CA ASN A 237 -0.08 -27.56 31.54
C ASN A 237 -1.44 -27.95 32.15
N THR A 238 -1.96 -27.17 33.10
CA THR A 238 -3.37 -27.23 33.52
C THR A 238 -3.94 -25.85 33.83
N ALA A 239 -4.29 -25.12 32.77
CA ALA A 239 -5.44 -24.22 32.71
C ALA A 239 -5.78 -24.06 31.21
N ALA A 240 -6.94 -24.46 30.69
CA ALA A 240 -8.15 -24.95 31.33
C ALA A 240 -8.62 -26.29 30.75
N ASP A 241 -9.01 -27.22 31.62
CA ASP A 241 -9.91 -28.32 31.24
C ASP A 241 -11.36 -27.82 31.28
N THR A 242 -11.96 -27.73 30.10
CA THR A 242 -13.38 -28.07 29.95
C THR A 242 -13.48 -29.60 29.97
N ALA A 243 -14.57 -30.17 30.50
CA ALA A 243 -14.66 -31.58 30.91
C ALA A 243 -14.10 -32.64 29.91
N PRO A 244 -13.48 -33.73 30.42
CA PRO A 244 -12.68 -34.64 29.61
C PRO A 244 -13.51 -35.55 28.69
N LEU A 245 -13.08 -35.63 27.42
CA LEU A 245 -13.38 -36.75 26.53
C LEU A 245 -12.24 -37.78 26.62
N ALA A 246 -12.56 -39.05 26.35
CA ALA A 246 -11.70 -40.20 26.63
C ALA A 246 -10.32 -40.17 25.93
N PRO A 247 -9.27 -40.78 26.52
CA PRO A 247 -7.92 -40.73 25.98
C PRO A 247 -7.77 -41.51 24.67
N SER A 248 -7.13 -40.90 23.69
CA SER A 248 -6.58 -41.58 22.51
C SER A 248 -5.06 -41.55 22.54
N ASP A 249 -4.44 -42.72 22.48
CA ASP A 249 -2.98 -42.85 22.35
C ASP A 249 -2.49 -42.30 21.00
N ASN A 250 -1.24 -41.78 21.00
CA ASN A 250 -0.46 -41.15 19.91
C ASN A 250 -0.53 -39.61 19.79
N LEU A 251 0.33 -38.92 20.56
CA LEU A 251 0.80 -37.58 20.21
C LEU A 251 2.12 -37.68 19.39
N PRO A 252 2.27 -36.94 18.27
CA PRO A 252 3.44 -37.05 17.41
C PRO A 252 4.70 -36.41 18.03
N VAL A 253 5.86 -37.00 17.76
CA VAL A 253 7.18 -36.49 18.16
C VAL A 253 7.48 -35.18 17.45
N ARG A 254 7.85 -34.13 18.20
CA ARG A 254 8.27 -32.83 17.64
C ARG A 254 9.70 -32.91 17.07
N ARG A 255 9.86 -32.50 15.81
CA ARG A 255 11.16 -32.38 15.11
C ARG A 255 12.01 -31.25 15.68
N LYS A 256 13.34 -31.37 15.58
CA LYS A 256 14.32 -30.28 15.76
C LYS A 256 14.68 -29.67 14.40
N VAL A 257 14.46 -28.38 14.24
CA VAL A 257 14.80 -27.62 13.03
C VAL A 257 15.83 -26.54 13.36
N LEU A 258 16.94 -26.51 12.63
CA LEU A 258 17.93 -25.44 12.70
C LEU A 258 17.73 -24.48 11.52
N LEU A 259 17.58 -23.20 11.79
CA LEU A 259 17.66 -22.13 10.79
C LEU A 259 19.11 -21.62 10.74
N LEU A 260 19.71 -21.60 9.56
CA LEU A 260 21.05 -21.03 9.33
C LEU A 260 20.88 -19.71 8.59
N SER A 261 21.14 -18.61 9.30
CA SER A 261 20.76 -17.24 8.91
C SER A 261 21.92 -16.27 9.15
N ILE A 262 23.03 -16.48 8.44
CA ILE A 262 24.31 -15.78 8.64
C ILE A 262 24.21 -14.32 8.18
N HIS A 263 23.77 -14.06 6.94
CA HIS A 263 23.51 -12.71 6.42
C HIS A 263 22.00 -12.44 6.36
N LYS A 264 21.34 -12.52 7.53
CA LYS A 264 19.90 -12.26 7.67
C LYS A 264 19.60 -10.76 7.58
N HIS A 265 18.66 -10.39 6.72
CA HIS A 265 18.09 -9.03 6.67
C HIS A 265 16.79 -8.94 7.48
N ASP A 266 16.52 -7.79 8.09
CA ASP A 266 15.40 -7.59 9.03
C ASP A 266 14.01 -7.92 8.44
N TRP A 267 13.80 -7.58 7.16
CA TRP A 267 12.53 -7.80 6.44
C TRP A 267 12.21 -9.29 6.15
N ILE A 268 13.18 -10.21 6.33
CA ILE A 268 12.96 -11.65 6.15
C ILE A 268 11.96 -12.17 7.19
N ASP A 269 12.03 -11.70 8.44
CA ASP A 269 11.16 -12.18 9.52
C ASP A 269 9.69 -11.76 9.33
N GLU A 270 9.44 -10.60 8.72
CA GLU A 270 8.09 -10.17 8.34
C GLU A 270 7.58 -11.02 7.17
N THR A 271 8.36 -11.08 6.08
CA THR A 271 8.03 -11.80 4.84
C THR A 271 7.69 -13.26 5.10
N TYR A 272 8.51 -13.94 5.92
CA TYR A 272 8.39 -15.35 6.26
C TYR A 272 7.73 -15.60 7.63
N SER A 273 7.05 -14.61 8.22
CA SER A 273 6.43 -14.72 9.55
C SER A 273 5.51 -15.94 9.73
N GLN A 274 4.78 -16.36 8.68
CA GLN A 274 3.98 -17.60 8.66
C GLN A 274 4.83 -18.88 8.78
N LEU A 275 6.02 -18.93 8.18
CA LEU A 275 6.96 -20.05 8.32
C LEU A 275 7.45 -20.16 9.77
N TYR A 276 7.89 -19.04 10.36
CA TYR A 276 8.33 -19.00 11.75
C TYR A 276 7.22 -19.44 12.71
N ARG A 277 5.97 -18.99 12.52
CA ARG A 277 4.84 -19.45 13.35
C ARG A 277 4.55 -20.94 13.18
N GLY A 278 4.47 -21.41 11.94
CA GLY A 278 4.23 -22.82 11.63
C GLY A 278 5.28 -23.74 12.27
N LEU A 279 6.56 -23.36 12.20
CA LEU A 279 7.66 -24.04 12.87
C LEU A 279 7.57 -23.92 14.40
N MET A 280 7.41 -22.73 14.97
CA MET A 280 7.44 -22.52 16.45
C MET A 280 6.33 -23.30 17.16
N ARG A 281 5.19 -23.46 16.49
CA ARG A 281 4.02 -24.17 17.02
C ARG A 281 4.20 -25.68 17.01
N ASN A 282 4.93 -26.23 16.04
CA ASN A 282 4.97 -27.67 15.73
C ASN A 282 6.37 -28.34 15.81
N ALA A 283 7.44 -27.58 15.97
CA ALA A 283 8.83 -28.04 16.05
C ALA A 283 9.60 -27.35 17.19
N TYR A 284 10.79 -27.88 17.51
CA TYR A 284 11.81 -27.18 18.28
C TYR A 284 12.71 -26.43 17.30
N ILE A 285 12.76 -25.09 17.39
CA ILE A 285 13.64 -24.27 16.54
C ILE A 285 14.90 -23.89 17.31
N ALA A 286 16.04 -23.94 16.62
CA ALA A 286 17.20 -23.09 16.90
C ALA A 286 17.50 -22.23 15.66
N GLU A 287 18.06 -21.03 15.84
CA GLU A 287 18.58 -20.20 14.74
C GLU A 287 20.04 -19.87 15.03
N ALA A 288 20.90 -20.03 14.03
CA ALA A 288 22.33 -19.74 14.09
C ALA A 288 22.65 -18.61 13.10
N CYS A 289 23.12 -17.48 13.62
CA CYS A 289 23.47 -16.29 12.84
C CYS A 289 24.97 -16.18 12.55
N ASP A 290 25.78 -17.14 12.99
CA ASP A 290 27.20 -17.21 12.68
C ASP A 290 27.68 -18.66 12.53
N ALA A 291 28.91 -18.81 12.06
CA ALA A 291 29.50 -20.12 11.80
C ALA A 291 29.85 -20.91 13.08
N VAL A 292 30.02 -20.26 14.23
CA VAL A 292 30.34 -20.92 15.51
C VAL A 292 29.10 -21.60 16.06
N ASP A 293 27.98 -20.89 16.16
CA ASP A 293 26.69 -21.42 16.61
C ASP A 293 26.19 -22.52 15.66
N ALA A 294 26.33 -22.32 14.34
CA ALA A 294 26.00 -23.33 13.33
C ALA A 294 26.84 -24.61 13.49
N ASN A 295 28.14 -24.46 13.73
CA ASN A 295 29.04 -25.58 13.99
C ASN A 295 28.69 -26.32 15.28
N ALA A 296 28.31 -25.61 16.35
CA ALA A 296 27.91 -26.21 17.61
C ALA A 296 26.62 -27.03 17.46
N ALA A 297 25.61 -26.49 16.78
CA ALA A 297 24.33 -27.16 16.55
C ALA A 297 24.46 -28.42 15.65
N LEU A 298 25.34 -28.40 14.66
CA LEU A 298 25.61 -29.56 13.78
C LEU A 298 26.44 -30.67 14.45
N LEU A 299 27.20 -30.34 15.50
CA LEU A 299 28.07 -31.27 16.24
C LEU A 299 27.49 -31.72 17.58
N ASP A 300 26.26 -31.33 17.91
CA ASP A 300 25.55 -31.81 19.11
C ASP A 300 25.40 -33.34 19.08
N SER A 301 25.44 -33.96 20.25
CA SER A 301 25.00 -35.34 20.52
C SER A 301 23.64 -35.72 19.92
N SER A 302 22.74 -34.74 19.75
CA SER A 302 21.44 -34.86 19.11
C SER A 302 21.28 -33.75 18.06
N PRO A 303 21.84 -33.93 16.85
CA PRO A 303 21.80 -32.95 15.78
C PRO A 303 20.36 -32.68 15.30
N PRO A 304 20.10 -31.57 14.59
CA PRO A 304 18.77 -31.25 14.08
C PRO A 304 18.26 -32.31 13.07
N ASP A 305 16.96 -32.56 13.07
CA ASP A 305 16.28 -33.39 12.05
C ASP A 305 16.36 -32.75 10.66
N ALA A 306 16.24 -31.41 10.61
CA ALA A 306 16.35 -30.62 9.40
C ALA A 306 17.10 -29.30 9.65
N VAL A 307 17.84 -28.85 8.63
CA VAL A 307 18.52 -27.55 8.58
C VAL A 307 17.94 -26.77 7.40
N VAL A 308 17.40 -25.57 7.65
CA VAL A 308 16.98 -24.64 6.61
C VAL A 308 18.03 -23.55 6.51
N VAL A 309 18.70 -23.46 5.37
CA VAL A 309 19.61 -22.36 5.05
C VAL A 309 18.76 -21.22 4.48
N THR A 310 18.74 -20.09 5.18
CA THR A 310 17.82 -18.99 4.89
C THR A 310 18.42 -17.90 4.02
N ASP A 311 19.76 -17.83 3.90
CA ASP A 311 20.49 -16.82 3.13
C ASP A 311 21.71 -17.40 2.38
N ALA A 312 22.24 -16.64 1.41
CA ALA A 312 23.26 -17.11 0.48
C ALA A 312 24.72 -17.05 0.99
N ALA A 313 25.00 -16.55 2.21
CA ALA A 313 26.38 -16.39 2.73
C ALA A 313 27.19 -17.69 2.70
N ILE A 314 26.54 -18.84 2.90
CA ILE A 314 27.17 -20.17 2.85
C ILE A 314 27.83 -20.51 1.49
N THR A 315 27.55 -19.71 0.44
CA THR A 315 28.17 -19.83 -0.88
C THR A 315 29.54 -19.13 -0.99
N GLU A 316 29.88 -18.29 -0.02
CA GLU A 316 31.17 -17.59 0.05
C GLU A 316 32.32 -18.51 0.46
N VAL A 317 33.54 -18.14 0.05
CA VAL A 317 34.77 -18.91 0.31
C VAL A 317 35.10 -18.98 1.80
N SER A 318 34.78 -17.91 2.55
CA SER A 318 34.86 -17.77 4.01
C SER A 318 34.17 -18.93 4.76
N TYR A 319 32.98 -19.34 4.30
CA TYR A 319 32.17 -20.38 4.95
C TYR A 319 32.33 -21.78 4.34
N SER A 320 33.31 -21.98 3.45
CA SER A 320 33.58 -23.26 2.79
C SER A 320 33.73 -24.46 3.74
N ALA A 321 34.30 -24.26 4.94
CA ALA A 321 34.42 -25.30 5.97
C ALA A 321 33.08 -25.65 6.63
N LEU A 322 32.16 -24.69 6.79
CA LEU A 322 30.80 -24.92 7.28
C LEU A 322 29.95 -25.60 6.19
N LEU A 323 30.09 -25.16 4.95
CA LEU A 323 29.46 -25.77 3.77
C LEU A 323 29.83 -27.27 3.67
N GLN A 324 31.11 -27.63 3.90
CA GLN A 324 31.51 -29.04 3.93
C GLN A 324 30.82 -29.83 5.05
N LYS A 325 30.65 -29.25 6.25
CA LYS A 325 29.91 -29.91 7.33
C LYS A 325 28.42 -30.09 7.02
N LEU A 326 27.82 -29.19 6.25
CA LEU A 326 26.44 -29.38 5.75
C LEU A 326 26.35 -30.52 4.73
N VAL A 327 27.37 -30.67 3.86
CA VAL A 327 27.53 -31.85 3.00
C VAL A 327 27.67 -33.13 3.84
N ASP A 328 28.48 -33.12 4.88
CA ASP A 328 28.66 -34.29 5.76
C ASP A 328 27.37 -34.62 6.55
N TYR A 329 26.67 -33.60 7.05
CA TYR A 329 25.38 -33.72 7.75
C TYR A 329 24.31 -34.41 6.88
N THR A 330 24.12 -33.94 5.63
CA THR A 330 23.18 -34.55 4.68
C THR A 330 23.55 -35.99 4.36
N ASN A 331 24.81 -36.28 4.05
CA ASN A 331 25.27 -37.64 3.75
C ASN A 331 25.01 -38.62 4.93
N ASN A 332 25.04 -38.13 6.17
CA ASN A 332 24.82 -38.92 7.38
C ASN A 332 23.36 -39.11 7.80
N GLY A 333 22.39 -38.49 7.12
CA GLY A 333 20.95 -38.67 7.39
C GLY A 333 20.17 -37.37 7.63
N GLY A 334 20.86 -36.23 7.70
CA GLY A 334 20.23 -34.93 7.87
C GLY A 334 19.44 -34.47 6.65
N THR A 335 18.40 -33.66 6.87
CA THR A 335 17.67 -32.99 5.78
C THR A 335 18.14 -31.54 5.69
N LEU A 336 18.67 -31.13 4.55
CA LEU A 336 19.15 -29.75 4.33
C LEU A 336 18.31 -29.08 3.24
N ILE A 337 17.78 -27.90 3.52
CA ILE A 337 16.87 -27.18 2.64
C ILE A 337 17.46 -25.81 2.35
N PHE A 338 17.72 -25.51 1.08
CA PHE A 338 18.05 -24.18 0.61
C PHE A 338 16.76 -23.45 0.20
N GLY A 339 16.43 -22.34 0.86
CA GLY A 339 15.19 -21.61 0.57
C GLY A 339 15.12 -20.28 1.32
N VAL A 340 13.90 -19.79 1.57
CA VAL A 340 13.68 -18.48 2.20
C VAL A 340 14.34 -17.38 1.34
N ASN A 341 15.38 -16.69 1.81
CA ASN A 341 16.08 -15.64 1.06
C ASN A 341 17.36 -16.15 0.34
N PHE A 342 17.71 -17.44 0.47
CA PHE A 342 18.86 -18.04 -0.21
C PHE A 342 18.79 -17.86 -1.73
N SER A 343 17.60 -18.10 -2.30
CA SER A 343 17.28 -18.00 -3.72
C SER A 343 17.52 -16.60 -4.31
N THR A 344 17.24 -15.55 -3.54
CA THR A 344 17.36 -14.14 -3.94
C THR A 344 18.79 -13.77 -4.32
N PHE A 345 19.76 -14.23 -3.53
CA PHE A 345 21.18 -13.87 -3.63
C PHE A 345 22.08 -15.03 -4.10
N PHE A 346 21.50 -16.14 -4.56
CA PHE A 346 22.26 -17.33 -4.95
C PHE A 346 23.15 -17.10 -6.19
N PRO A 347 24.48 -17.32 -6.12
CA PRO A 347 25.40 -17.08 -7.25
C PRO A 347 25.21 -18.04 -8.43
N GLN A 348 24.33 -17.65 -9.36
CA GLN A 348 23.89 -18.49 -10.50
C GLN A 348 25.06 -19.07 -11.33
N MET A 349 26.13 -18.30 -11.54
CA MET A 349 27.30 -18.69 -12.33
C MET A 349 28.07 -19.90 -11.77
N LYS A 350 27.98 -20.16 -10.46
CA LYS A 350 28.66 -21.30 -9.78
C LYS A 350 27.68 -22.37 -9.29
N SER A 351 26.40 -22.25 -9.64
CA SER A 351 25.33 -23.14 -9.18
C SER A 351 25.60 -24.63 -9.42
N ARG A 352 26.15 -24.99 -10.59
CA ARG A 352 26.51 -26.39 -10.89
C ARG A 352 27.62 -26.91 -9.99
N GLU A 353 28.70 -26.15 -9.83
CA GLU A 353 29.80 -26.51 -8.91
C GLU A 353 29.32 -26.63 -7.46
N PHE A 354 28.37 -25.77 -7.06
CA PHE A 354 27.75 -25.80 -5.74
C PHE A 354 27.01 -27.13 -5.50
N PHE A 355 26.02 -27.47 -6.34
CA PHE A 355 25.24 -28.71 -6.17
C PHE A 355 26.03 -30.00 -6.47
N GLN A 356 27.11 -29.92 -7.25
CA GLN A 356 28.01 -31.06 -7.50
C GLN A 356 28.68 -31.58 -6.20
N ARG A 357 28.77 -30.77 -5.13
CA ARG A 357 29.21 -31.22 -3.79
C ARG A 357 28.32 -32.34 -3.22
N TRP A 358 27.02 -32.33 -3.55
CA TRP A 358 26.05 -33.38 -3.23
C TRP A 358 25.90 -34.41 -4.37
N LYS A 359 26.78 -34.37 -5.39
CA LYS A 359 26.75 -35.19 -6.62
C LYS A 359 25.49 -35.01 -7.47
N LEU A 360 24.79 -33.89 -7.30
CA LEU A 360 23.60 -33.55 -8.09
C LEU A 360 23.98 -32.81 -9.38
N SER A 361 23.26 -33.06 -10.46
CA SER A 361 23.42 -32.41 -11.78
C SER A 361 22.88 -30.97 -11.84
N TRP A 362 22.19 -30.54 -10.78
CA TRP A 362 21.40 -29.32 -10.72
C TRP A 362 22.21 -28.08 -11.07
N SER A 363 21.57 -27.13 -11.76
CA SER A 363 22.15 -25.80 -11.98
C SER A 363 21.04 -24.74 -12.10
N SER A 364 21.38 -23.46 -11.97
CA SER A 364 20.39 -22.38 -12.04
C SER A 364 19.73 -22.29 -13.41
N GLY A 365 18.41 -22.29 -13.40
CA GLY A 365 17.53 -22.00 -14.53
C GLY A 365 17.24 -20.51 -14.66
N ASP A 366 16.13 -20.21 -15.33
CA ASP A 366 15.65 -18.85 -15.57
C ASP A 366 14.95 -18.30 -14.29
N TYR A 367 14.81 -16.97 -14.17
CA TYR A 367 14.16 -16.31 -13.03
C TYR A 367 12.89 -15.59 -13.47
N TYR A 368 11.72 -16.03 -12.99
CA TYR A 368 10.42 -15.49 -13.42
C TYR A 368 9.30 -15.81 -12.41
N ARG A 369 8.15 -15.14 -12.55
CA ARG A 369 6.89 -15.48 -11.88
C ARG A 369 5.95 -16.19 -12.85
N THR A 370 5.30 -17.25 -12.40
CA THR A 370 4.12 -17.85 -13.03
C THR A 370 3.40 -18.74 -12.03
N THR A 371 2.24 -19.27 -12.41
CA THR A 371 1.57 -20.35 -11.71
C THR A 371 2.22 -21.70 -12.00
N PHE A 372 2.61 -22.42 -10.96
CA PHE A 372 3.13 -23.79 -11.03
C PHE A 372 2.12 -24.76 -10.43
N ALA A 373 2.13 -26.00 -10.90
CA ALA A 373 1.34 -27.10 -10.36
C ALA A 373 2.26 -28.21 -9.82
N LEU A 374 1.75 -29.02 -8.89
CA LEU A 374 2.46 -30.22 -8.42
C LEU A 374 2.85 -31.11 -9.60
N ASN A 375 4.03 -31.72 -9.49
CA ASN A 375 4.57 -32.61 -10.53
C ASN A 375 3.54 -33.72 -10.87
N PRO A 376 3.10 -33.83 -12.14
CA PRO A 376 2.08 -34.81 -12.53
C PRO A 376 2.56 -36.27 -12.43
N ALA A 377 3.87 -36.51 -12.33
CA ALA A 377 4.43 -37.83 -12.03
C ALA A 377 4.38 -38.20 -10.53
N GLY A 378 3.93 -37.28 -9.66
CA GLY A 378 3.98 -37.38 -8.20
C GLY A 378 5.09 -36.52 -7.59
N VAL A 379 4.97 -36.25 -6.28
CA VAL A 379 6.01 -35.52 -5.53
C VAL A 379 7.11 -36.45 -5.02
N PRO A 380 8.36 -35.97 -4.83
CA PRO A 380 9.45 -36.77 -4.32
C PRO A 380 9.15 -37.33 -2.91
N SER A 381 9.35 -38.63 -2.71
CA SER A 381 9.26 -39.26 -1.38
C SER A 381 10.33 -38.68 -0.43
N PRO A 382 10.01 -38.36 0.83
CA PRO A 382 8.81 -38.74 1.60
C PRO A 382 7.73 -37.63 1.67
N LEU A 383 7.78 -36.62 0.79
CA LEU A 383 6.81 -35.51 0.80
C LEU A 383 5.39 -36.04 0.48
N SER A 384 4.39 -35.51 1.18
CA SER A 384 2.98 -35.80 0.91
C SER A 384 2.36 -34.73 0.01
N SER A 385 1.85 -35.12 -1.17
CA SER A 385 1.07 -34.21 -2.02
C SER A 385 -0.17 -33.66 -1.31
N ALA A 386 -0.72 -34.39 -0.34
CA ALA A 386 -1.86 -33.97 0.47
C ALA A 386 -1.51 -32.87 1.50
N ALA A 387 -0.23 -32.61 1.76
CA ALA A 387 0.24 -31.51 2.62
C ALA A 387 0.58 -30.23 1.84
N LEU A 388 0.52 -30.29 0.50
CA LEU A 388 1.00 -29.25 -0.41
C LEU A 388 -0.15 -28.61 -1.20
N VAL A 389 0.07 -27.38 -1.66
CA VAL A 389 -0.92 -26.64 -2.47
C VAL A 389 -0.88 -27.20 -3.90
N PRO A 390 -2.01 -27.62 -4.51
CA PRO A 390 -1.99 -28.24 -5.85
C PRO A 390 -1.39 -27.36 -6.95
N SER A 391 -1.64 -26.06 -6.90
CA SER A 391 -1.02 -25.05 -7.76
C SER A 391 -1.07 -23.66 -7.13
N PHE A 392 -0.03 -22.84 -7.38
CA PHE A 392 0.03 -21.44 -6.94
C PHE A 392 1.02 -20.63 -7.78
N SER A 393 0.88 -19.30 -7.80
CA SER A 393 1.87 -18.38 -8.38
C SER A 393 3.00 -18.10 -7.38
N MET A 394 4.24 -18.14 -7.85
CA MET A 394 5.41 -17.64 -7.12
C MET A 394 6.43 -17.03 -8.07
N LYS A 395 7.24 -16.10 -7.57
CA LYS A 395 8.41 -15.56 -8.29
C LYS A 395 9.62 -16.36 -7.83
N ALA A 396 10.23 -17.13 -8.73
CA ALA A 396 11.26 -18.09 -8.36
C ALA A 396 12.51 -18.03 -9.26
N LEU A 397 13.67 -18.28 -8.66
CA LEU A 397 14.87 -18.74 -9.35
C LEU A 397 14.74 -20.25 -9.56
N HIS A 398 14.75 -20.71 -10.81
CA HIS A 398 14.52 -22.12 -11.09
C HIS A 398 15.81 -22.94 -10.99
N LEU A 399 15.65 -24.25 -10.93
CA LEU A 399 16.69 -25.21 -11.27
C LEU A 399 16.38 -25.89 -12.61
N LYS A 400 17.45 -26.10 -13.39
CA LYS A 400 17.51 -26.96 -14.57
C LYS A 400 18.42 -28.16 -14.28
N ASP A 401 18.38 -29.16 -15.17
CA ASP A 401 19.09 -30.43 -15.03
C ASP A 401 18.71 -31.21 -13.75
N VAL A 402 17.48 -31.00 -13.26
CA VAL A 402 16.88 -31.75 -12.14
C VAL A 402 16.15 -32.98 -12.69
N PRO A 403 16.43 -34.20 -12.20
CA PRO A 403 15.66 -35.39 -12.56
C PRO A 403 14.18 -35.22 -12.21
N ALA A 404 13.28 -35.74 -13.04
CA ALA A 404 11.84 -35.51 -12.89
C ALA A 404 11.28 -36.06 -11.58
N GLU A 405 11.85 -37.15 -11.07
CA GLU A 405 11.55 -37.77 -9.77
C GLU A 405 12.00 -36.93 -8.55
N CYS A 406 12.83 -35.90 -8.77
CA CYS A 406 13.28 -34.96 -7.74
C CYS A 406 12.56 -33.60 -7.81
N ALA A 407 11.79 -33.31 -8.85
CA ALA A 407 11.07 -32.05 -9.00
C ALA A 407 9.72 -32.09 -8.27
N VAL A 408 9.41 -31.05 -7.49
CA VAL A 408 8.16 -30.97 -6.71
C VAL A 408 7.05 -30.29 -7.51
N TYR A 409 7.39 -29.23 -8.27
CA TYR A 409 6.47 -28.42 -9.05
C TYR A 409 6.98 -28.21 -10.48
N TYR A 410 6.07 -28.04 -11.44
CA TYR A 410 6.35 -27.64 -12.81
C TYR A 410 5.37 -26.57 -13.30
N ALA A 411 5.80 -25.76 -14.27
CA ALA A 411 4.91 -24.86 -14.98
C ALA A 411 4.07 -25.67 -16.00
N THR A 412 2.78 -25.37 -16.11
CA THR A 412 1.84 -26.13 -16.95
C THR A 412 1.81 -25.60 -18.38
N SER A 413 1.13 -26.31 -19.29
CA SER A 413 0.87 -25.82 -20.65
C SER A 413 0.05 -24.52 -20.70
N ASP A 414 -0.61 -24.15 -19.60
CA ASP A 414 -1.50 -22.98 -19.52
C ASP A 414 -0.88 -21.86 -18.67
N SER A 415 0.28 -22.11 -18.06
CA SER A 415 1.07 -21.11 -17.35
C SER A 415 1.53 -19.98 -18.29
N HIS A 416 1.49 -18.76 -17.76
CA HIS A 416 1.98 -17.55 -18.42
C HIS A 416 2.92 -16.80 -17.47
N LEU A 417 4.01 -16.27 -17.99
CA LEU A 417 4.92 -15.39 -17.29
C LEU A 417 4.13 -14.18 -16.78
N GLU A 418 4.11 -14.00 -15.47
CA GLU A 418 3.44 -12.91 -14.78
C GLU A 418 4.46 -11.78 -14.57
N SER A 419 4.10 -10.57 -14.98
CA SER A 419 4.93 -9.38 -14.81
C SER A 419 4.06 -8.18 -14.47
N LEU A 420 4.57 -7.30 -13.60
CA LEU A 420 3.96 -6.00 -13.31
C LEU A 420 4.27 -4.97 -14.41
N VAL A 421 5.14 -5.30 -15.37
CA VAL A 421 5.66 -4.39 -16.42
C VAL A 421 5.32 -4.87 -17.83
N TYR A 422 5.20 -6.18 -18.04
CA TYR A 422 4.96 -6.79 -19.35
C TYR A 422 3.68 -7.61 -19.39
N ALA A 423 3.04 -7.67 -20.57
CA ALA A 423 1.85 -8.48 -20.78
C ALA A 423 2.13 -9.98 -20.54
N PRO A 424 1.16 -10.76 -20.00
CA PRO A 424 1.34 -12.19 -19.75
C PRO A 424 1.77 -12.95 -21.00
N THR A 425 2.93 -13.61 -20.91
CA THR A 425 3.55 -14.30 -22.05
C THR A 425 3.58 -15.80 -21.79
N LYS A 426 3.12 -16.64 -22.71
CA LYS A 426 3.07 -18.09 -22.49
C LYS A 426 4.46 -18.68 -22.23
N ILE A 427 4.59 -19.64 -21.30
CA ILE A 427 5.90 -20.25 -21.02
C ILE A 427 6.49 -20.90 -22.28
N THR A 428 7.82 -20.81 -22.42
CA THR A 428 8.53 -21.54 -23.49
C THR A 428 8.72 -23.02 -23.11
N PRO A 429 8.87 -23.94 -24.09
CA PRO A 429 9.20 -25.33 -23.80
C PRO A 429 10.46 -25.53 -22.95
N LYS A 430 11.46 -24.63 -23.07
CA LYS A 430 12.68 -24.62 -22.25
C LYS A 430 12.40 -24.22 -20.80
N GLN A 431 11.44 -23.34 -20.55
CA GLN A 431 11.01 -22.96 -19.19
C GLN A 431 10.19 -24.07 -18.54
N ALA A 432 9.33 -24.75 -19.32
CA ALA A 432 8.50 -25.86 -18.85
C ALA A 432 9.30 -27.04 -18.25
N THR A 433 10.53 -27.27 -18.71
CA THR A 433 11.42 -28.33 -18.18
C THR A 433 12.14 -27.95 -16.87
N GLN A 434 11.98 -26.72 -16.39
CA GLN A 434 12.66 -26.21 -15.20
C GLN A 434 11.72 -26.27 -13.99
N THR A 435 12.28 -26.50 -12.81
CA THR A 435 11.49 -26.59 -11.57
C THR A 435 11.85 -25.46 -10.60
N PRO A 436 10.85 -24.79 -9.99
CA PRO A 436 11.10 -23.80 -8.94
C PRO A 436 11.41 -24.45 -7.58
N ALA A 437 11.17 -25.76 -7.40
CA ALA A 437 11.47 -26.46 -6.15
C ALA A 437 11.77 -27.94 -6.36
N ALA A 438 12.83 -28.42 -5.73
CA ALA A 438 13.33 -29.79 -5.86
C ALA A 438 13.61 -30.42 -4.50
N PHE A 439 13.50 -31.75 -4.41
CA PHE A 439 13.85 -32.54 -3.24
C PHE A 439 14.48 -33.86 -3.69
N ALA A 440 15.73 -34.11 -3.32
CA ALA A 440 16.48 -35.30 -3.74
C ALA A 440 17.10 -36.03 -2.55
N PRO A 441 17.17 -37.38 -2.58
CA PRO A 441 17.95 -38.15 -1.61
C PRO A 441 19.45 -37.90 -1.84
N VAL A 442 20.21 -37.66 -0.75
CA VAL A 442 21.67 -37.56 -0.80
C VAL A 442 22.30 -38.32 0.37
N GLY A 443 23.10 -39.34 0.04
CA GLY A 443 23.65 -40.26 1.03
C GLY A 443 22.55 -40.99 1.78
N LYS A 444 22.42 -40.75 3.09
CA LYS A 444 21.30 -41.24 3.91
C LYS A 444 20.20 -40.20 4.17
N GLY A 445 20.45 -38.94 3.82
CA GLY A 445 19.55 -37.81 4.07
C GLY A 445 18.97 -37.24 2.79
N PHE A 446 18.58 -35.96 2.83
CA PHE A 446 17.91 -35.29 1.73
C PHE A 446 18.43 -33.86 1.51
N LEU A 447 18.41 -33.43 0.25
CA LEU A 447 18.64 -32.04 -0.14
C LEU A 447 17.37 -31.46 -0.78
N GLY A 448 16.85 -30.40 -0.18
CA GLY A 448 15.77 -29.56 -0.71
C GLY A 448 16.29 -28.25 -1.29
N TYR A 449 15.61 -27.77 -2.33
CA TYR A 449 15.75 -26.43 -2.88
C TYR A 449 14.37 -25.81 -3.11
N ILE A 450 14.20 -24.56 -2.70
CA ILE A 450 12.99 -23.75 -2.92
C ILE A 450 13.46 -22.41 -3.49
N GLY A 451 13.11 -22.14 -4.74
CA GLY A 451 13.57 -21.00 -5.50
C GLY A 451 12.77 -19.72 -5.32
N ASP A 452 11.64 -19.77 -4.60
CA ASP A 452 10.80 -18.62 -4.30
C ASP A 452 11.58 -17.52 -3.58
N VAL A 453 11.32 -16.26 -3.92
CA VAL A 453 11.92 -15.07 -3.31
C VAL A 453 10.92 -14.20 -2.54
N ASN A 454 9.62 -14.46 -2.66
CA ASN A 454 8.54 -13.66 -2.07
C ASN A 454 7.87 -14.33 -0.86
N GLY A 455 8.24 -15.56 -0.53
CA GLY A 455 7.68 -16.32 0.60
C GLY A 455 6.20 -16.63 0.44
N GLU A 456 5.76 -17.07 -0.72
CA GLU A 456 4.37 -17.45 -0.99
C GLU A 456 3.94 -18.62 -0.08
N GLN A 457 2.66 -18.66 0.33
CA GLN A 457 2.22 -19.67 1.30
C GLN A 457 2.41 -21.12 0.83
N GLY A 458 2.38 -21.37 -0.48
CA GLY A 458 2.68 -22.69 -1.04
C GLY A 458 4.14 -23.12 -0.85
N SER A 459 5.09 -22.17 -0.91
CA SER A 459 6.52 -22.43 -0.65
C SER A 459 6.82 -22.55 0.86
N ILE A 460 6.11 -21.78 1.69
CA ILE A 460 6.15 -21.92 3.16
C ILE A 460 5.65 -23.32 3.58
N ARG A 461 4.49 -23.77 3.07
CA ARG A 461 3.98 -25.14 3.32
C ARG A 461 4.97 -26.21 2.83
N LEU A 462 5.61 -25.99 1.68
CA LEU A 462 6.64 -26.91 1.19
C LEU A 462 7.86 -26.96 2.11
N THR A 463 8.34 -25.83 2.62
CA THR A 463 9.46 -25.78 3.59
C THR A 463 9.13 -26.60 4.85
N LEU A 464 7.90 -26.45 5.37
CA LEU A 464 7.43 -27.20 6.55
C LEU A 464 7.37 -28.71 6.30
N GLU A 465 6.84 -29.12 5.13
CA GLU A 465 6.78 -30.54 4.73
C GLU A 465 8.17 -31.13 4.48
N MET A 466 9.10 -30.39 3.85
CA MET A 466 10.50 -30.80 3.69
C MET A 466 11.20 -30.97 5.05
N CYS A 467 10.93 -30.11 6.04
CA CYS A 467 11.41 -30.29 7.42
C CYS A 467 10.74 -31.49 8.14
N GLY A 468 9.75 -32.13 7.54
CA GLY A 468 8.95 -33.18 8.17
C GLY A 468 8.08 -32.68 9.32
N VAL A 469 7.72 -31.39 9.33
CA VAL A 469 6.91 -30.74 10.37
C VAL A 469 5.45 -30.74 9.95
N ARG A 470 4.62 -31.53 10.63
CA ARG A 470 3.18 -31.56 10.40
C ARG A 470 2.52 -30.33 11.02
N ILE A 471 1.68 -29.65 10.24
CA ILE A 471 0.90 -28.47 10.66
C ILE A 471 -0.60 -28.76 10.55
N ARG A 472 -1.39 -28.13 11.41
CA ARG A 472 -2.86 -28.11 11.36
C ARG A 472 -3.36 -26.83 10.67
N PRO A 473 -4.58 -26.80 10.11
CA PRO A 473 -5.18 -25.58 9.59
C PRO A 473 -5.19 -24.46 10.63
N GLY A 474 -4.61 -23.32 10.30
CA GLY A 474 -4.50 -22.14 11.16
C GLY A 474 -3.23 -22.07 12.02
N ASP A 475 -2.32 -23.04 11.92
CA ASP A 475 -1.05 -23.03 12.66
C ASP A 475 -0.04 -21.99 12.14
N MET A 476 -0.10 -21.60 10.86
CA MET A 476 0.74 -20.54 10.28
C MET A 476 0.18 -19.15 10.63
N GLY A 477 -1.14 -19.05 10.77
CA GLY A 477 -1.86 -17.84 11.13
C GLY A 477 -1.77 -16.73 10.07
N THR A 478 -2.14 -15.50 10.45
CA THR A 478 -2.24 -14.36 9.54
C THR A 478 -0.91 -13.59 9.46
N ARG A 479 -0.38 -13.29 8.29
CA ARG A 479 0.78 -12.39 8.13
C ARG A 479 0.38 -11.02 7.59
N LYS A 480 1.16 -10.00 7.88
CA LYS A 480 1.08 -8.73 7.14
C LYS A 480 1.90 -8.88 5.87
N VAL A 481 1.29 -8.52 4.74
CA VAL A 481 1.96 -8.43 3.44
C VAL A 481 1.90 -6.98 3.01
N THR A 482 3.06 -6.40 2.74
CA THR A 482 3.19 -5.10 2.10
C THR A 482 2.64 -5.17 0.68
N ASP A 483 1.49 -4.54 0.45
CA ASP A 483 0.86 -4.46 -0.88
C ASP A 483 1.51 -3.34 -1.71
N ASN A 484 1.74 -2.16 -1.11
CA ASN A 484 2.50 -1.06 -1.71
C ASN A 484 3.35 -0.31 -0.67
N VAL A 485 4.53 0.15 -1.10
CA VAL A 485 5.39 1.09 -0.37
C VAL A 485 5.34 2.44 -1.08
N THR A 486 4.77 3.45 -0.42
CA THR A 486 4.70 4.84 -0.88
C THR A 486 5.70 5.70 -0.12
N PHE A 487 6.41 6.58 -0.83
CA PHE A 487 7.38 7.49 -0.23
C PHE A 487 6.75 8.89 -0.19
N GLY A 488 6.46 9.36 1.02
CA GLY A 488 5.95 10.70 1.30
C GLY A 488 7.08 11.75 1.37
N PRO A 489 6.71 13.04 1.49
CA PRO A 489 7.67 14.13 1.62
C PRO A 489 8.65 13.93 2.79
N GLY A 490 9.91 14.32 2.61
CA GLY A 490 10.95 14.17 3.63
C GLY A 490 11.48 12.75 3.84
N GLY A 491 11.28 11.83 2.88
CA GLY A 491 11.79 10.46 2.96
C GLY A 491 10.94 9.51 3.82
N ARG A 492 9.74 9.93 4.21
CA ARG A 492 8.81 9.12 5.02
C ARG A 492 8.31 7.92 4.20
N ILE A 493 8.56 6.70 4.69
CA ILE A 493 8.10 5.47 4.05
C ILE A 493 6.75 5.07 4.64
N ASP A 494 5.65 5.35 3.92
CA ASP A 494 4.31 4.89 4.28
C ASP A 494 4.01 3.56 3.58
N THR A 495 3.90 2.50 4.37
CA THR A 495 3.72 1.12 3.88
C THR A 495 2.28 0.68 4.07
N THR A 496 1.59 0.42 2.96
CA THR A 496 0.26 -0.21 2.99
C THR A 496 0.40 -1.71 3.18
N THR A 497 -0.09 -2.22 4.32
CA THR A 497 -0.08 -3.66 4.62
C THR A 497 -1.50 -4.21 4.60
N ARG A 498 -1.67 -5.36 3.95
CA ARG A 498 -2.88 -6.20 4.11
C ARG A 498 -2.58 -7.36 5.03
N ASP A 499 -3.60 -7.80 5.75
CA ASP A 499 -3.56 -9.06 6.48
C ASP A 499 -3.88 -10.22 5.51
N GLU A 500 -3.01 -11.22 5.47
CA GLU A 500 -3.13 -12.42 4.64
C GLU A 500 -3.24 -13.66 5.53
N GLU A 501 -4.42 -14.27 5.53
CA GLU A 501 -4.73 -15.47 6.31
C GLU A 501 -4.16 -16.75 5.70
N GLU A 502 -4.07 -17.81 6.48
CA GLU A 502 -3.60 -19.13 6.02
C GLU A 502 -4.56 -19.73 4.98
N ILE A 503 -4.07 -19.98 3.76
CA ILE A 503 -4.83 -20.65 2.69
C ILE A 503 -5.13 -22.10 3.10
N PRO A 504 -6.40 -22.52 3.24
CA PRO A 504 -6.75 -23.90 3.56
C PRO A 504 -6.37 -24.86 2.43
N LEU A 505 -5.93 -26.08 2.78
CA LEU A 505 -5.75 -27.15 1.81
C LEU A 505 -7.13 -27.68 1.35
N PRO A 506 -7.34 -27.96 0.06
CA PRO A 506 -8.61 -28.46 -0.44
C PRO A 506 -8.93 -29.85 0.13
N ALA A 507 -10.16 -30.04 0.61
CA ALA A 507 -10.63 -31.33 1.13
C ALA A 507 -10.65 -32.39 0.03
N GLN A 508 -10.24 -33.62 0.35
CA GLN A 508 -10.11 -34.68 -0.66
C GLN A 508 -11.47 -35.27 -1.06
N GLY A 509 -11.84 -35.13 -2.34
CA GLY A 509 -12.88 -35.94 -2.99
C GLY A 509 -13.90 -35.17 -3.83
N GLY A 510 -13.63 -34.99 -5.13
CA GLY A 510 -14.59 -34.47 -6.11
C GLY A 510 -13.91 -33.95 -7.38
N PRO A 511 -14.43 -34.20 -8.59
CA PRO A 511 -13.76 -33.80 -9.82
C PRO A 511 -13.80 -32.28 -10.06
N SER A 512 -12.75 -31.81 -10.70
CA SER A 512 -12.43 -30.42 -11.06
C SER A 512 -13.61 -29.52 -11.47
N THR A 513 -13.81 -28.43 -10.72
CA THR A 513 -14.33 -27.17 -11.24
C THR A 513 -13.43 -26.02 -10.80
N SER A 514 -12.92 -25.25 -11.77
CA SER A 514 -12.12 -24.06 -11.54
C SER A 514 -12.94 -22.97 -10.85
N SER A 515 -12.47 -22.48 -9.69
CA SER A 515 -12.83 -21.17 -9.13
C SER A 515 -11.73 -20.78 -8.13
N SER A 516 -11.09 -19.60 -8.20
CA SER A 516 -11.61 -18.31 -7.72
C SER A 516 -12.38 -18.39 -6.39
N VAL A 517 -12.03 -17.50 -5.46
CA VAL A 517 -12.73 -17.35 -4.16
C VAL A 517 -14.24 -17.31 -4.40
N PRO A 518 -15.06 -18.10 -3.68
CA PRO A 518 -16.50 -17.94 -3.74
C PRO A 518 -16.87 -16.60 -3.13
N ALA A 519 -17.03 -15.59 -3.98
CA ALA A 519 -17.81 -14.42 -3.62
C ALA A 519 -19.17 -14.92 -3.12
N VAL A 520 -19.66 -14.34 -2.03
CA VAL A 520 -21.09 -14.45 -1.69
C VAL A 520 -21.83 -13.97 -2.92
N ASP A 521 -22.61 -14.85 -3.55
CA ASP A 521 -23.17 -14.62 -4.89
C ASP A 521 -24.03 -13.35 -4.85
N ARG A 522 -23.43 -12.24 -5.33
CA ARG A 522 -24.13 -10.96 -5.39
C ARG A 522 -25.27 -11.13 -6.38
N PRO A 523 -26.44 -10.51 -6.17
CA PRO A 523 -27.43 -10.43 -7.22
C PRO A 523 -26.77 -9.94 -8.51
N ARG A 524 -27.18 -10.43 -9.69
CA ARG A 524 -26.64 -9.97 -10.99
C ARG A 524 -25.12 -10.18 -11.21
N GLU A 525 -24.42 -11.02 -10.44
CA GLU A 525 -22.98 -11.29 -10.63
C GLU A 525 -22.60 -11.80 -12.04
N ALA A 526 -23.53 -12.47 -12.73
CA ALA A 526 -23.36 -12.84 -14.15
C ALA A 526 -23.37 -11.62 -15.09
N GLU A 527 -24.13 -10.58 -14.77
CA GLU A 527 -24.16 -9.31 -15.51
C GLU A 527 -22.89 -8.48 -15.24
N VAL A 528 -22.41 -8.47 -13.98
CA VAL A 528 -21.10 -7.89 -13.62
C VAL A 528 -19.99 -8.48 -14.48
N ARG A 529 -19.89 -9.83 -14.53
CA ARG A 529 -18.89 -10.53 -15.34
C ARG A 529 -19.02 -10.25 -16.84
N ALA A 530 -20.25 -10.20 -17.37
CA ALA A 530 -20.49 -9.89 -18.78
C ALA A 530 -20.08 -8.44 -19.14
N ARG A 531 -20.42 -7.46 -18.30
CA ARG A 531 -20.04 -6.05 -18.48
C ARG A 531 -18.54 -5.84 -18.33
N ALA A 532 -17.91 -6.46 -17.33
CA ALA A 532 -16.46 -6.41 -17.15
C ALA A 532 -15.70 -6.94 -18.38
N ALA A 533 -16.10 -8.10 -18.92
CA ALA A 533 -15.51 -8.64 -20.14
C ALA A 533 -15.68 -7.73 -21.38
N ALA A 534 -16.80 -7.00 -21.46
CA ALA A 534 -17.01 -6.00 -22.52
C ALA A 534 -16.08 -4.79 -22.36
N ARG A 535 -15.93 -4.26 -21.13
CA ARG A 535 -14.97 -3.17 -20.82
C ARG A 535 -13.53 -3.58 -21.14
N ASP A 536 -13.11 -4.77 -20.72
CA ASP A 536 -11.75 -5.26 -20.96
C ASP A 536 -11.47 -5.38 -22.46
N LYS A 537 -12.44 -5.81 -23.26
CA LYS A 537 -12.33 -5.83 -24.72
C LYS A 537 -12.18 -4.42 -25.32
N VAL A 538 -12.91 -3.43 -24.82
CA VAL A 538 -12.77 -2.01 -25.23
C VAL A 538 -11.42 -1.44 -24.78
N LYS A 539 -10.98 -1.73 -23.56
CA LYS A 539 -9.68 -1.33 -23.00
C LYS A 539 -8.52 -1.91 -23.81
N GLN A 540 -8.57 -3.20 -24.14
CA GLN A 540 -7.60 -3.87 -25.02
C GLN A 540 -7.57 -3.23 -26.41
N ALA A 541 -8.73 -2.88 -26.99
CA ALA A 541 -8.78 -2.18 -28.28
C ALA A 541 -8.19 -0.75 -28.23
N LYS A 542 -8.44 0.01 -27.14
CA LYS A 542 -7.82 1.32 -26.89
C LYS A 542 -6.29 1.19 -26.74
N VAL A 543 -5.82 0.24 -25.93
CA VAL A 543 -4.38 -0.03 -25.74
C VAL A 543 -3.71 -0.45 -27.04
N ALA A 544 -4.28 -1.36 -27.82
CA ALA A 544 -3.73 -1.77 -29.12
C ALA A 544 -3.61 -0.59 -30.10
N LYS A 545 -4.57 0.34 -30.10
CA LYS A 545 -4.51 1.56 -30.91
C LYS A 545 -3.43 2.54 -30.41
N ALA A 546 -3.30 2.71 -29.10
CA ALA A 546 -2.27 3.55 -28.49
C ALA A 546 -0.86 2.98 -28.67
N ASP A 547 -0.70 1.66 -28.61
CA ASP A 547 0.58 0.99 -28.86
C ASP A 547 1.05 1.15 -30.31
N LYS A 548 0.14 1.10 -31.29
CA LYS A 548 0.48 1.43 -32.67
C LYS A 548 0.97 2.89 -32.81
N LEU A 549 0.29 3.84 -32.15
CA LEU A 549 0.71 5.25 -32.15
C LEU A 549 2.06 5.45 -31.44
N LYS A 550 2.32 4.73 -30.35
CA LYS A 550 3.65 4.65 -29.70
C LYS A 550 4.71 4.10 -30.65
N GLU A 551 4.41 3.10 -31.46
CA GLU A 551 5.34 2.56 -32.47
C GLU A 551 5.63 3.57 -33.59
N GLU A 552 4.60 4.25 -34.11
CA GLU A 552 4.75 5.37 -35.05
C GLU A 552 5.58 6.52 -34.44
N GLY A 553 5.36 6.83 -33.16
CA GLY A 553 6.15 7.81 -32.39
C GLY A 553 7.60 7.38 -32.19
N ASN A 554 7.86 6.11 -31.86
CA ASN A 554 9.20 5.54 -31.76
C ASN A 554 9.95 5.62 -33.10
N GLU A 555 9.25 5.45 -34.22
CA GLU A 555 9.85 5.52 -35.54
C GLU A 555 10.16 6.97 -35.94
N PHE A 556 9.26 7.94 -35.69
CA PHE A 556 9.60 9.36 -35.83
C PHE A 556 10.73 9.81 -34.90
N PHE A 557 10.85 9.22 -33.70
CA PHE A 557 11.93 9.49 -32.76
C PHE A 557 13.29 8.99 -33.31
N LYS A 558 13.34 7.81 -33.96
CA LYS A 558 14.57 7.36 -34.65
C LYS A 558 14.94 8.25 -35.85
N GLN A 559 13.94 8.82 -36.52
CA GLN A 559 14.11 9.74 -37.65
C GLN A 559 14.37 11.19 -37.23
N GLU A 560 14.74 11.42 -35.96
CA GLU A 560 15.00 12.73 -35.33
C GLU A 560 13.85 13.75 -35.51
N SER A 561 12.65 13.26 -35.83
CA SER A 561 11.44 14.06 -36.07
C SER A 561 10.69 14.26 -34.75
N TRP A 562 11.37 14.85 -33.76
CA TRP A 562 10.94 14.92 -32.36
C TRP A 562 9.52 15.46 -32.17
N ALA A 563 9.13 16.52 -32.91
CA ALA A 563 7.78 17.08 -32.86
C ALA A 563 6.68 16.11 -33.33
N LYS A 564 6.95 15.30 -34.37
CA LYS A 564 6.01 14.25 -34.83
C LYS A 564 5.96 13.08 -33.85
N ALA A 565 7.08 12.75 -33.21
CA ALA A 565 7.14 11.75 -32.16
C ALA A 565 6.30 12.18 -30.95
N ALA A 566 6.46 13.42 -30.48
CA ALA A 566 5.68 14.01 -29.39
C ALA A 566 4.17 13.92 -29.68
N GLU A 567 3.72 14.34 -30.87
CA GLU A 567 2.30 14.30 -31.22
C GLU A 567 1.73 12.86 -31.25
N ARG A 568 2.49 11.88 -31.78
CA ARG A 568 2.05 10.47 -31.76
C ARG A 568 2.00 9.89 -30.33
N TYR A 569 2.93 10.23 -29.45
CA TYR A 569 2.87 9.81 -28.04
C TYR A 569 1.73 10.49 -27.26
N ARG A 570 1.46 11.77 -27.56
CA ARG A 570 0.30 12.52 -27.04
C ARG A 570 -1.01 11.87 -27.46
N GLU A 571 -1.18 11.54 -28.74
CA GLU A 571 -2.36 10.83 -29.25
C GLU A 571 -2.53 9.44 -28.60
N ALA A 572 -1.44 8.70 -28.38
CA ALA A 572 -1.46 7.44 -27.65
C ALA A 572 -2.00 7.62 -26.20
N ALA A 573 -1.50 8.63 -25.49
CA ALA A 573 -1.96 8.96 -24.13
C ALA A 573 -3.41 9.48 -24.09
N LEU A 574 -3.88 10.17 -25.14
CA LEU A 574 -5.29 10.58 -25.25
C LEU A 574 -6.24 9.39 -25.45
N ILE A 575 -5.78 8.29 -26.05
CA ILE A 575 -6.60 7.12 -26.37
C ILE A 575 -6.61 6.06 -25.26
N ALA A 576 -5.46 5.77 -24.64
CA ALA A 576 -5.33 4.75 -23.60
C ALA A 576 -5.21 5.33 -22.17
N GLY A 577 -5.30 6.65 -22.03
CA GLY A 577 -5.06 7.36 -20.78
C GLY A 577 -3.55 7.62 -20.53
N PRO A 578 -3.23 8.35 -19.45
CA PRO A 578 -1.88 8.85 -19.12
C PRO A 578 -0.90 7.75 -18.63
N GLN A 579 -0.88 6.58 -19.27
CA GLN A 579 -0.01 5.45 -18.92
C GLN A 579 1.49 5.86 -18.96
N PRO A 580 2.30 5.45 -17.96
CA PRO A 580 3.71 5.87 -17.85
C PRO A 580 4.52 5.70 -19.13
N ILE A 581 4.31 4.62 -19.87
CA ILE A 581 5.04 4.31 -21.12
C ILE A 581 4.84 5.40 -22.18
N TYR A 582 3.60 5.85 -22.42
CA TYR A 582 3.30 6.84 -23.45
C TYR A 582 3.77 8.24 -23.02
N VAL A 583 3.43 8.64 -21.80
CA VAL A 583 3.71 10.00 -21.30
C VAL A 583 5.21 10.21 -20.99
N SER A 584 5.92 9.16 -20.57
CA SER A 584 7.38 9.23 -20.42
C SER A 584 8.07 9.35 -21.79
N ASN A 585 7.59 8.67 -22.83
CA ASN A 585 8.14 8.82 -24.18
C ASN A 585 7.81 10.18 -24.81
N LEU A 586 6.65 10.76 -24.49
CA LEU A 586 6.35 12.18 -24.76
C LEU A 586 7.38 13.09 -24.08
N ALA A 587 7.67 12.89 -22.79
CA ALA A 587 8.71 13.67 -22.09
C ALA A 587 10.09 13.56 -22.76
N ALA A 588 10.47 12.38 -23.29
CA ALA A 588 11.71 12.23 -24.04
C ALA A 588 11.74 13.02 -25.36
N ALA A 589 10.60 13.12 -26.06
CA ALA A 589 10.50 13.93 -27.26
C ALA A 589 10.54 15.43 -26.96
N LEU A 590 9.91 15.85 -25.85
CA LEU A 590 9.93 17.24 -25.38
C LEU A 590 11.33 17.69 -24.90
N LEU A 591 12.07 16.82 -24.20
CA LEU A 591 13.50 17.04 -23.89
C LEU A 591 14.38 17.23 -25.14
N LYS A 592 14.03 16.58 -26.26
CA LYS A 592 14.73 16.74 -27.55
C LYS A 592 14.28 17.97 -28.35
N LEU A 593 13.20 18.63 -27.92
CA LEU A 593 12.71 19.90 -28.45
C LEU A 593 13.10 21.10 -27.58
N GLU A 594 13.80 20.86 -26.46
CA GLU A 594 14.17 21.87 -25.45
C GLU A 594 12.95 22.54 -24.78
N GLU A 595 11.80 21.86 -24.78
CA GLU A 595 10.54 22.29 -24.15
C GLU A 595 10.51 21.77 -22.70
N TRP A 596 11.35 22.35 -21.84
CA TRP A 596 11.69 21.78 -20.53
C TRP A 596 10.51 21.69 -19.56
N GLU A 597 9.67 22.73 -19.47
CA GLU A 597 8.49 22.79 -18.61
C GLU A 597 7.44 21.74 -19.04
N ALA A 598 7.26 21.58 -20.35
CA ALA A 598 6.38 20.55 -20.90
C ALA A 598 6.93 19.14 -20.63
N ALA A 599 8.25 18.95 -20.71
CA ALA A 599 8.92 17.69 -20.37
C ALA A 599 8.80 17.35 -18.87
N GLU A 600 8.99 18.31 -17.97
CA GLU A 600 8.78 18.15 -16.52
C GLU A 600 7.32 17.81 -16.21
N SER A 601 6.37 18.49 -16.85
CA SER A 601 4.93 18.23 -16.71
C SER A 601 4.55 16.81 -17.15
N ALA A 602 5.03 16.37 -18.32
CA ALA A 602 4.81 15.02 -18.83
C ALA A 602 5.47 13.95 -17.94
N ALA A 603 6.74 14.14 -17.56
CA ALA A 603 7.45 13.19 -16.69
C ALA A 603 6.81 13.10 -15.29
N SER A 604 6.42 14.24 -14.70
CA SER A 604 5.67 14.28 -13.43
C SER A 604 4.33 13.57 -13.52
N ARG A 605 3.61 13.66 -14.65
CA ARG A 605 2.36 12.92 -14.84
C ARG A 605 2.61 11.41 -14.89
N ALA A 606 3.64 10.96 -15.62
CA ALA A 606 4.02 9.55 -15.64
C ALA A 606 4.36 9.03 -14.22
N LEU A 607 5.04 9.86 -13.40
CA LEU A 607 5.38 9.53 -12.01
C LEU A 607 4.19 9.56 -11.04
N ARG A 608 3.07 10.22 -11.38
CA ARG A 608 1.82 10.07 -10.60
C ARG A 608 1.15 8.70 -10.81
N HIS A 609 1.42 8.02 -11.92
CA HIS A 609 0.88 6.69 -12.22
C HIS A 609 1.86 5.55 -11.91
N ASP A 610 3.16 5.78 -12.06
CA ASP A 610 4.23 4.89 -11.59
C ASP A 610 5.36 5.72 -10.97
N PRO A 611 5.33 5.95 -9.64
CA PRO A 611 6.35 6.73 -8.93
C PRO A 611 7.76 6.17 -9.04
N LYS A 612 7.91 4.89 -9.38
CA LYS A 612 9.21 4.20 -9.50
C LYS A 612 9.66 4.06 -10.96
N HIS A 613 9.01 4.73 -11.90
CA HIS A 613 9.36 4.67 -13.32
C HIS A 613 10.72 5.35 -13.58
N ILE A 614 11.81 4.59 -13.49
CA ILE A 614 13.22 5.00 -13.66
C ILE A 614 13.40 6.01 -14.81
N LYS A 615 12.83 5.72 -15.99
CA LYS A 615 12.95 6.61 -17.17
C LYS A 615 12.27 7.96 -16.96
N SER A 616 11.18 8.03 -16.20
CA SER A 616 10.49 9.30 -15.90
C SER A 616 11.20 10.10 -14.81
N LEU A 617 11.75 9.44 -13.79
CA LEU A 617 12.62 10.09 -12.79
C LEU A 617 13.80 10.76 -13.50
N TYR A 618 14.52 10.01 -14.34
CA TYR A 618 15.65 10.54 -15.12
C TYR A 618 15.24 11.68 -16.07
N ARG A 619 14.13 11.51 -16.81
CA ARG A 619 13.63 12.54 -17.74
C ARG A 619 13.18 13.81 -17.02
N ARG A 620 12.60 13.70 -15.81
CA ARG A 620 12.23 14.85 -14.98
C ARG A 620 13.46 15.56 -14.42
N ALA A 621 14.44 14.81 -13.92
CA ALA A 621 15.70 15.37 -13.44
C ALA A 621 16.43 16.18 -14.53
N LEU A 622 16.49 15.66 -15.76
CA LEU A 622 17.07 16.39 -16.90
C LEU A 622 16.31 17.68 -17.25
N ALA A 623 14.98 17.66 -17.22
CA ALA A 623 14.16 18.86 -17.44
C ALA A 623 14.42 19.90 -16.32
N ARG A 624 14.42 19.47 -15.06
CA ARG A 624 14.70 20.30 -13.88
C ARG A 624 16.10 20.90 -13.91
N LYS A 625 17.12 20.11 -14.27
CA LYS A 625 18.51 20.57 -14.50
C LYS A 625 18.56 21.70 -15.55
N ALA A 626 17.82 21.57 -16.65
CA ALA A 626 17.76 22.60 -17.68
C ALA A 626 17.01 23.88 -17.21
N LEU A 627 16.05 23.74 -16.30
CA LEU A 627 15.32 24.83 -15.64
C LEU A 627 16.06 25.43 -14.43
N ASN A 628 17.29 25.03 -14.14
CA ASN A 628 18.06 25.37 -12.93
C ASN A 628 17.42 24.95 -11.59
N ARG A 629 16.46 24.01 -11.61
CA ARG A 629 15.77 23.46 -10.42
C ARG A 629 16.61 22.35 -9.78
N TYR A 630 17.80 22.70 -9.28
CA TYR A 630 18.86 21.73 -8.96
C TYR A 630 18.49 20.78 -7.82
N LEU A 631 17.93 21.25 -6.69
CA LEU A 631 17.44 20.38 -5.61
C LEU A 631 16.39 19.36 -6.08
N GLY A 632 15.44 19.79 -6.90
CA GLY A 632 14.40 18.92 -7.47
C GLY A 632 14.97 17.85 -8.40
N ALA A 633 16.07 18.15 -9.11
CA ALA A 633 16.78 17.18 -9.94
C ALA A 633 17.60 16.19 -9.11
N VAL A 634 18.28 16.63 -8.04
CA VAL A 634 19.01 15.73 -7.11
C VAL A 634 18.04 14.76 -6.43
N SER A 635 16.88 15.23 -5.98
CA SER A 635 15.85 14.36 -5.38
C SER A 635 15.38 13.26 -6.34
N ASP A 636 15.09 13.60 -7.59
CA ASP A 636 14.69 12.63 -8.62
C ASP A 636 15.80 11.62 -8.95
N LEU A 637 17.07 12.05 -8.95
CA LEU A 637 18.23 11.20 -9.22
C LEU A 637 18.59 10.30 -8.04
N SER A 638 18.43 10.76 -6.80
CA SER A 638 18.58 9.94 -5.58
C SER A 638 17.58 8.79 -5.59
N ILE A 639 16.29 9.09 -5.76
CA ILE A 639 15.22 8.07 -5.81
C ILE A 639 15.46 7.07 -6.94
N LEU A 640 16.06 7.50 -8.05
CA LEU A 640 16.45 6.61 -9.15
C LEU A 640 17.58 5.67 -8.72
N LEU A 641 18.64 6.20 -8.10
CA LEU A 641 19.80 5.41 -7.67
C LEU A 641 19.45 4.44 -6.53
N ASP A 642 18.48 4.77 -5.67
CA ASP A 642 17.91 3.86 -4.67
C ASP A 642 17.16 2.66 -5.31
N ILE A 643 16.77 2.76 -6.58
CA ILE A 643 16.09 1.71 -7.35
C ILE A 643 17.07 0.95 -8.27
N ASP A 644 18.06 1.66 -8.82
CA ASP A 644 19.03 1.16 -9.81
C ASP A 644 20.43 1.75 -9.52
N GLU A 645 21.08 1.23 -8.47
CA GLU A 645 22.40 1.68 -7.98
C GLU A 645 23.49 1.65 -9.06
N GLN A 646 23.34 0.80 -10.09
CA GLN A 646 24.31 0.61 -11.17
C GLN A 646 24.07 1.56 -12.37
N ASN A 647 23.16 2.53 -12.25
CA ASN A 647 22.83 3.45 -13.33
C ASN A 647 23.91 4.53 -13.52
N GLU A 648 24.97 4.20 -14.27
CA GLU A 648 26.09 5.12 -14.57
C GLU A 648 25.63 6.50 -15.09
N ALA A 649 24.55 6.53 -15.88
CA ALA A 649 24.01 7.77 -16.43
C ALA A 649 23.39 8.65 -15.33
N ALA A 650 22.56 8.07 -14.45
CA ALA A 650 22.00 8.80 -13.31
C ALA A 650 23.07 9.20 -12.28
N SER A 651 24.05 8.33 -12.00
CA SER A 651 25.16 8.63 -11.09
C SER A 651 26.01 9.81 -11.59
N LYS A 652 26.33 9.84 -12.90
CA LYS A 652 27.04 10.96 -13.51
C LYS A 652 26.24 12.27 -13.47
N GLU A 653 24.95 12.22 -13.80
CA GLU A 653 24.07 13.39 -13.73
C GLU A 653 23.91 13.88 -12.29
N PHE A 654 23.82 12.98 -11.31
CA PHE A 654 23.72 13.31 -9.88
C PHE A 654 24.92 14.15 -9.45
N ILE A 655 26.14 13.68 -9.71
CA ILE A 655 27.39 14.39 -9.36
C ILE A 655 27.47 15.75 -10.06
N GLU A 656 27.04 15.84 -11.33
CA GLU A 656 27.07 17.11 -12.07
C GLU A 656 26.05 18.13 -11.51
N VAL A 657 24.84 17.69 -11.18
CA VAL A 657 23.78 18.54 -10.59
C VAL A 657 24.15 18.95 -9.17
N GLU A 658 24.62 18.02 -8.34
CA GLU A 658 25.09 18.28 -6.96
C GLU A 658 26.21 19.33 -6.94
N SER A 659 27.17 19.26 -7.87
CA SER A 659 28.26 20.24 -8.00
C SER A 659 27.82 21.67 -8.36
N ARG A 660 26.55 21.87 -8.74
CA ARG A 660 25.96 23.17 -9.10
C ARG A 660 25.09 23.76 -7.98
N ILE A 661 24.84 23.02 -6.90
CA ILE A 661 24.07 23.52 -5.75
C ILE A 661 24.96 24.46 -4.94
N ASN A 662 24.67 25.77 -5.00
CA ASN A 662 25.25 26.73 -4.07
C ASN A 662 24.35 26.84 -2.83
N VAL A 663 24.86 26.39 -1.68
CA VAL A 663 24.10 26.32 -0.42
C VAL A 663 23.65 27.70 0.10
N GLU A 664 24.25 28.79 -0.41
CA GLU A 664 23.94 30.16 -0.02
C GLU A 664 22.76 30.80 -0.80
N ASP A 665 22.36 30.27 -1.96
CA ASP A 665 21.39 30.93 -2.86
C ASP A 665 19.93 30.39 -2.77
N GLU A 666 19.70 29.16 -2.28
CA GLU A 666 18.38 28.48 -2.33
C GLU A 666 17.63 28.40 -0.98
N ILE A 667 17.92 29.28 -0.01
CA ILE A 667 17.15 29.37 1.25
C ILE A 667 15.82 30.16 1.05
N ASP A 668 15.73 31.03 0.04
CA ASP A 668 14.54 31.86 -0.22
C ASP A 668 13.45 31.16 -1.08
N GLU A 669 13.77 30.14 -1.89
CA GLU A 669 12.75 29.40 -2.68
C GLU A 669 11.91 28.41 -1.85
N LEU A 670 12.30 28.11 -0.62
CA LEU A 670 11.55 27.20 0.27
C LEU A 670 10.32 27.85 0.94
N ASN A 671 9.99 29.12 0.59
CA ASN A 671 8.90 29.90 1.19
C ASN A 671 7.82 30.37 0.19
N HIS A 672 7.35 29.50 -0.72
CA HIS A 672 6.01 29.69 -1.33
C HIS A 672 5.35 28.39 -1.81
N ASP A 673 4.35 27.91 -1.06
CA ASP A 673 3.08 27.31 -1.49
C ASP A 673 2.97 26.30 -2.68
N GLU A 674 4.04 25.63 -3.14
CA GLU A 674 3.98 24.65 -4.25
C GLU A 674 4.36 23.19 -3.89
N TYR A 675 4.30 22.78 -2.62
CA TYR A 675 4.67 21.41 -2.19
C TYR A 675 3.61 20.60 -1.40
N ASP A 676 2.31 20.96 -1.46
CA ASP A 676 1.22 20.22 -0.77
C ASP A 676 0.23 19.46 -1.70
N TYR A 677 0.61 19.13 -2.94
CA TYR A 677 -0.28 18.46 -3.91
C TYR A 677 0.15 17.04 -4.36
N MET A 678 0.82 16.30 -3.47
CA MET A 678 1.31 14.93 -3.73
C MET A 678 1.06 13.92 -2.57
N ALA A 679 0.49 14.33 -1.43
CA ALA A 679 0.27 13.48 -0.26
C ALA A 679 -1.09 12.74 -0.22
N GLY A 680 -1.84 12.74 -1.34
CA GLY A 680 -3.08 11.97 -1.47
C GLY A 680 -3.26 11.46 -2.89
N GLU A 681 -3.71 10.21 -3.04
CA GLU A 681 -4.16 9.70 -4.34
C GLU A 681 -5.22 10.66 -4.91
N PRO A 682 -5.04 11.20 -6.13
CA PRO A 682 -6.09 11.96 -6.78
C PRO A 682 -7.37 11.15 -6.85
N LEU A 683 -8.52 11.80 -6.67
CA LEU A 683 -9.80 11.17 -6.96
C LEU A 683 -9.85 10.96 -8.48
N GLU A 684 -9.60 9.74 -8.95
CA GLU A 684 -9.69 9.39 -10.37
C GLU A 684 -11.14 9.49 -10.84
N VAL A 685 -11.52 10.68 -11.32
CA VAL A 685 -12.78 10.90 -12.03
C VAL A 685 -12.61 10.33 -13.44
N GLU A 686 -13.04 9.09 -13.63
CA GLU A 686 -13.22 8.49 -14.96
C GLU A 686 -14.24 9.31 -15.76
N VAL A 687 -13.79 10.29 -16.55
CA VAL A 687 -14.68 11.16 -17.33
C VAL A 687 -15.24 10.54 -18.62
N GLU A 688 -14.85 9.31 -18.96
CA GLU A 688 -15.36 8.59 -20.14
C GLU A 688 -16.43 7.57 -19.76
N SER A 689 -17.48 7.44 -20.58
CA SER A 689 -18.40 6.30 -20.43
C SER A 689 -17.72 5.03 -20.93
N ASP A 690 -17.79 3.97 -20.13
CA ASP A 690 -17.31 2.60 -20.40
C ASP A 690 -18.40 1.69 -21.00
N THR A 691 -19.57 2.24 -21.30
CA THR A 691 -20.67 1.56 -21.97
C THR A 691 -20.34 1.22 -23.43
N GLU A 692 -21.01 0.21 -24.00
CA GLU A 692 -20.88 -0.16 -25.42
C GLU A 692 -21.16 1.00 -26.40
N ASP A 693 -21.77 2.08 -25.91
CA ASP A 693 -22.19 3.25 -26.68
C ASP A 693 -21.34 4.52 -26.48
N MET A 694 -20.39 4.53 -25.52
CA MET A 694 -19.55 5.70 -25.18
C MET A 694 -20.37 7.01 -25.01
N HIS A 695 -21.63 6.93 -24.58
CA HIS A 695 -22.58 8.02 -24.75
C HIS A 695 -22.44 9.15 -23.71
N ILE A 696 -22.08 10.35 -24.19
CA ILE A 696 -21.81 11.55 -23.37
C ILE A 696 -23.12 12.26 -22.95
N GLY A 697 -24.20 12.15 -23.71
CA GLY A 697 -25.49 12.79 -23.43
C GLY A 697 -25.47 14.32 -23.48
N ASN A 698 -26.56 14.90 -23.00
CA ASN A 698 -26.78 16.34 -22.82
C ASN A 698 -26.09 16.92 -21.57
N GLY A 699 -25.15 16.19 -20.95
CA GLY A 699 -24.51 16.55 -19.69
C GLY A 699 -25.25 16.10 -18.42
N THR A 700 -26.57 16.00 -18.45
CA THR A 700 -27.40 15.61 -17.29
C THR A 700 -27.34 14.08 -17.06
N PRO A 701 -26.98 13.57 -15.88
CA PRO A 701 -26.85 12.13 -15.63
C PRO A 701 -28.19 11.36 -15.73
N CYS A 702 -28.16 10.16 -16.29
CA CYS A 702 -29.35 9.32 -16.47
C CYS A 702 -29.70 8.54 -15.20
N LYS A 703 -30.81 8.86 -14.54
CA LYS A 703 -31.28 8.14 -13.34
C LYS A 703 -31.58 6.67 -13.62
N PHE A 704 -32.23 6.38 -14.75
CA PHE A 704 -32.57 5.00 -15.11
C PHE A 704 -31.30 4.15 -15.31
N TYR A 705 -30.27 4.69 -15.96
CA TYR A 705 -28.98 4.00 -16.12
C TYR A 705 -28.36 3.62 -14.78
N ASN A 706 -28.33 4.56 -13.82
CA ASN A 706 -27.69 4.39 -12.52
C ASN A 706 -28.44 3.48 -11.55
N HIS A 707 -29.73 3.17 -11.79
CA HIS A 707 -30.52 2.34 -10.89
C HIS A 707 -31.00 1.05 -11.56
N ASN A 708 -31.93 1.17 -12.51
CA ASN A 708 -32.71 0.05 -13.08
C ASN A 708 -32.27 -0.37 -14.49
N GLY A 709 -31.25 0.27 -15.05
CA GLY A 709 -30.82 0.11 -16.44
C GLY A 709 -31.54 1.07 -17.40
N CYS A 710 -30.80 1.60 -18.38
CA CYS A 710 -31.36 2.49 -19.40
C CYS A 710 -31.87 1.68 -20.60
N ARG A 711 -33.19 1.77 -20.88
CA ARG A 711 -33.84 1.12 -22.03
C ARG A 711 -33.49 1.73 -23.40
N HIS A 712 -32.83 2.89 -23.42
CA HIS A 712 -32.54 3.65 -24.64
C HIS A 712 -31.11 3.43 -25.18
N GLY A 713 -30.19 2.90 -24.37
CA GLY A 713 -28.79 2.65 -24.75
C GLY A 713 -28.15 3.87 -25.42
N ASN A 714 -27.57 3.66 -26.61
CA ASN A 714 -26.92 4.70 -27.41
C ASN A 714 -27.82 5.82 -27.93
N ARG A 715 -29.15 5.70 -27.76
CA ARG A 715 -30.15 6.71 -28.09
C ARG A 715 -30.75 7.38 -26.86
N CYS A 716 -30.19 7.15 -25.66
CA CYS A 716 -30.49 8.00 -24.53
C CYS A 716 -30.12 9.45 -24.88
N ARG A 717 -30.77 10.41 -24.22
CA ARG A 717 -30.38 11.83 -24.29
C ARG A 717 -29.54 12.25 -23.09
N PHE A 718 -29.65 11.49 -22.00
CA PHE A 718 -29.00 11.72 -20.73
C PHE A 718 -27.65 11.01 -20.67
N LYS A 719 -26.71 11.59 -19.93
CA LYS A 719 -25.33 11.13 -19.79
C LYS A 719 -25.25 9.79 -19.05
N HIS A 720 -24.49 8.85 -19.62
CA HIS A 720 -24.14 7.58 -18.96
C HIS A 720 -22.72 7.59 -18.36
N ALA A 721 -21.85 8.54 -18.74
CA ALA A 721 -20.50 8.70 -18.19
C ALA A 721 -20.51 9.19 -16.72
N PRO A 722 -19.44 8.97 -15.93
CA PRO A 722 -19.27 9.57 -14.61
C PRO A 722 -18.99 11.08 -14.64
N ASP A 723 -18.96 11.68 -13.47
CA ASP A 723 -18.65 13.10 -13.21
C ASP A 723 -18.00 13.26 -11.83
N SER A 724 -17.61 14.50 -11.50
CA SER A 724 -17.06 14.89 -10.19
C SER A 724 -18.00 14.62 -9.00
N LYS A 725 -19.26 14.22 -9.22
CA LYS A 725 -20.25 13.95 -8.18
C LYS A 725 -20.53 12.45 -8.02
N SER A 726 -19.84 11.60 -8.79
CA SER A 726 -20.06 10.14 -8.80
C SER A 726 -18.80 9.27 -8.99
N VAL A 727 -18.94 8.00 -8.61
CA VAL A 727 -17.92 6.93 -8.70
C VAL A 727 -18.48 5.75 -9.49
N ARG A 728 -17.68 5.05 -10.30
CA ARG A 728 -18.10 3.82 -10.98
C ARG A 728 -18.19 2.61 -10.05
N ASP A 729 -19.25 1.81 -10.19
CA ASP A 729 -19.35 0.47 -9.62
C ASP A 729 -19.07 -0.64 -10.65
N ASP A 730 -18.94 -1.90 -10.19
CA ASP A 730 -18.71 -3.08 -11.01
C ASP A 730 -19.81 -3.29 -12.09
N LEU A 731 -21.04 -2.82 -11.84
CA LEU A 731 -22.14 -2.82 -12.82
C LEU A 731 -22.03 -1.66 -13.84
N GLY A 732 -21.15 -0.69 -13.62
CA GLY A 732 -20.93 0.48 -14.46
C GLY A 732 -21.85 1.65 -14.13
N ARG A 733 -22.59 1.58 -13.02
CA ARG A 733 -23.48 2.65 -12.56
C ARG A 733 -22.64 3.73 -11.89
N ASN A 734 -23.15 4.97 -11.91
CA ASN A 734 -22.59 6.06 -11.12
C ASN A 734 -23.17 6.03 -9.70
N VAL A 735 -22.33 5.79 -8.69
CA VAL A 735 -22.64 5.82 -7.26
C VAL A 735 -22.40 7.23 -6.71
N CYS A 736 -23.29 7.74 -5.86
CA CYS A 736 -23.21 9.12 -5.35
C CYS A 736 -22.01 9.32 -4.40
N VAL A 737 -21.13 10.29 -4.69
CA VAL A 737 -20.02 10.65 -3.79
C VAL A 737 -20.53 11.12 -2.43
N SER A 738 -21.51 12.03 -2.39
CA SER A 738 -22.08 12.54 -1.15
C SER A 738 -22.71 11.44 -0.29
N TRP A 739 -23.22 10.35 -0.89
CA TRP A 739 -23.75 9.21 -0.14
C TRP A 739 -22.66 8.31 0.44
N LEU A 740 -21.53 8.16 -0.26
CA LEU A 740 -20.37 7.44 0.27
C LEU A 740 -19.80 8.15 1.50
N VAL A 741 -19.75 9.48 1.44
CA VAL A 741 -19.37 10.35 2.57
C VAL A 741 -20.45 10.34 3.66
N GLY A 742 -21.75 10.30 3.33
CA GLY A 742 -22.86 10.17 4.30
C GLY A 742 -23.90 11.29 4.21
N GLU A 743 -23.58 12.36 3.50
CA GLU A 743 -24.31 13.64 3.45
C GLU A 743 -25.36 13.74 2.32
N CYS A 744 -25.76 12.63 1.69
CA CYS A 744 -26.70 12.69 0.57
C CYS A 744 -28.16 12.94 1.03
N ARG A 745 -28.61 14.19 0.84
CA ARG A 745 -29.98 14.66 1.18
C ARG A 745 -31.10 14.10 0.30
N PHE A 746 -30.77 13.43 -0.82
CA PHE A 746 -31.76 13.00 -1.82
C PHE A 746 -32.33 11.59 -1.59
N GLY A 747 -31.64 10.73 -0.83
CA GLY A 747 -32.05 9.33 -0.60
C GLY A 747 -32.37 8.59 -1.91
N ASP A 748 -33.42 7.78 -1.92
CA ASP A 748 -33.87 6.99 -3.09
C ASP A 748 -34.29 7.84 -4.31
N ARG A 749 -34.40 9.16 -4.15
CA ARG A 749 -34.68 10.07 -5.27
C ARG A 749 -33.42 10.48 -6.04
N CYS A 750 -32.22 10.21 -5.50
CA CYS A 750 -30.96 10.58 -6.13
C CYS A 750 -30.82 10.03 -7.56
N VAL A 751 -30.17 10.82 -8.42
CA VAL A 751 -29.88 10.44 -9.81
C VAL A 751 -28.80 9.35 -9.89
N TYR A 752 -27.95 9.25 -8.87
CA TYR A 752 -26.89 8.27 -8.74
C TYR A 752 -27.30 7.11 -7.82
N ALA A 753 -26.62 5.97 -7.94
CA ALA A 753 -26.82 4.78 -7.10
C ALA A 753 -26.40 5.02 -5.65
N HIS A 754 -27.10 4.38 -4.71
CA HIS A 754 -26.81 4.35 -3.29
C HIS A 754 -26.57 2.90 -2.82
N GLU A 755 -25.63 2.20 -3.45
CA GLU A 755 -25.41 0.78 -3.21
C GLU A 755 -23.92 0.45 -3.09
N LYS A 756 -23.52 -0.22 -2.00
CA LYS A 756 -22.12 -0.59 -1.72
C LYS A 756 -21.72 -1.95 -2.28
N ILE A 757 -22.67 -2.83 -2.57
CA ILE A 757 -22.41 -4.25 -2.87
C ILE A 757 -21.63 -4.46 -4.18
N TYR A 758 -21.76 -3.54 -5.15
CA TYR A 758 -21.04 -3.58 -6.42
C TYR A 758 -19.87 -2.59 -6.49
N LEU A 759 -19.58 -1.82 -5.43
CA LEU A 759 -18.39 -0.98 -5.46
C LEU A 759 -17.13 -1.86 -5.51
N PRO A 760 -16.10 -1.47 -6.29
CA PRO A 760 -14.83 -2.19 -6.29
C PRO A 760 -14.28 -2.35 -4.88
N ALA A 761 -13.75 -3.53 -4.59
CA ALA A 761 -13.18 -3.89 -3.28
C ALA A 761 -11.94 -3.07 -2.88
N ARG A 762 -11.41 -2.26 -3.81
CA ARG A 762 -10.30 -1.32 -3.62
C ARG A 762 -10.73 0.03 -4.18
N GLY A 763 -10.72 1.07 -3.34
CA GLY A 763 -11.00 2.45 -3.74
C GLY A 763 -11.04 3.37 -2.54
N TRP A 764 -11.04 4.70 -2.76
CA TRP A 764 -10.96 5.68 -1.66
C TRP A 764 -12.10 5.55 -0.64
N TRP A 765 -13.27 5.05 -1.07
CA TRP A 765 -14.45 4.74 -0.24
C TRP A 765 -14.27 3.56 0.73
N THR A 766 -13.16 2.81 0.68
CA THR A 766 -12.83 1.80 1.70
C THR A 766 -11.90 2.33 2.79
N ASN A 767 -11.33 3.53 2.63
CA ASN A 767 -10.47 4.17 3.62
C ASN A 767 -11.31 5.02 4.59
N LYS A 768 -11.47 4.53 5.83
CA LYS A 768 -12.29 5.18 6.87
C LYS A 768 -11.75 6.56 7.25
N ILE A 769 -10.45 6.69 7.49
CA ILE A 769 -9.79 7.95 7.86
C ILE A 769 -10.01 9.01 6.76
N ARG A 770 -9.90 8.59 5.48
CA ARG A 770 -10.16 9.48 4.35
C ARG A 770 -11.63 9.89 4.22
N LEU A 771 -12.57 9.00 4.56
CA LEU A 771 -13.99 9.33 4.62
C LEU A 771 -14.30 10.27 5.79
N GLU A 772 -13.67 10.09 6.94
CA GLU A 772 -13.78 10.96 8.12
C GLU A 772 -13.23 12.36 7.83
N HIS A 773 -12.01 12.48 7.27
CA HIS A 773 -11.43 13.77 6.84
C HIS A 773 -12.24 14.48 5.75
N LEU A 774 -12.92 13.72 4.87
CA LEU A 774 -13.87 14.29 3.91
C LEU A 774 -15.15 14.79 4.59
N ARG A 775 -15.66 14.11 5.62
CA ARG A 775 -16.82 14.56 6.44
C ARG A 775 -16.51 15.81 7.22
N GLU A 776 -15.38 15.85 7.92
CA GLU A 776 -14.93 17.03 8.68
C GLU A 776 -14.88 18.27 7.79
N LYS A 777 -14.35 18.12 6.56
CA LYS A 777 -14.37 19.19 5.55
C LYS A 777 -15.75 19.54 4.99
N PHE A 778 -16.75 18.68 5.09
CA PHE A 778 -18.15 19.03 4.80
C PHE A 778 -18.80 19.77 5.99
N ASP A 779 -18.50 19.36 7.23
CA ASP A 779 -19.07 19.93 8.46
C ASP A 779 -18.51 21.33 8.78
N ASP A 780 -17.20 21.54 8.63
CA ASP A 780 -16.54 22.84 8.88
C ASP A 780 -17.12 23.95 7.99
N PHE A 781 -17.35 23.66 6.70
CA PHE A 781 -17.96 24.60 5.76
C PHE A 781 -19.49 24.70 5.88
N ALA A 782 -20.16 23.70 6.46
CA ALA A 782 -21.59 23.80 6.76
C ALA A 782 -21.87 24.70 7.98
N CYS A 783 -20.87 24.96 8.81
CA CYS A 783 -20.94 25.89 9.94
C CYS A 783 -20.76 27.37 9.55
N GLU A 784 -20.22 27.67 8.36
CA GLU A 784 -20.15 29.03 7.83
C GLU A 784 -21.44 29.36 7.05
N ASP A 785 -22.19 30.35 7.54
CA ASP A 785 -23.56 30.66 7.12
C ASP A 785 -23.65 31.30 5.70
N ARG A 786 -23.35 30.51 4.66
CA ARG A 786 -23.50 30.87 3.24
C ARG A 786 -24.10 29.74 2.42
N MET A 787 -25.26 30.03 1.85
CA MET A 787 -25.92 29.19 0.83
C MET A 787 -25.03 29.07 -0.42
N ASP A 788 -24.26 27.98 -0.54
CA ASP A 788 -24.12 27.09 -1.72
C ASP A 788 -22.96 26.09 -1.50
N VAL A 789 -23.11 25.26 -0.46
CA VAL A 789 -22.02 24.41 0.07
C VAL A 789 -21.74 23.17 -0.79
N SER A 790 -22.69 22.75 -1.66
CA SER A 790 -22.57 21.49 -2.42
C SER A 790 -21.83 21.63 -3.76
N GLU A 791 -21.82 22.83 -4.34
CA GLU A 791 -21.20 23.11 -5.66
C GLU A 791 -19.75 23.61 -5.55
N SER A 792 -19.22 23.91 -4.35
CA SER A 792 -17.88 24.49 -4.18
C SER A 792 -16.82 23.49 -3.69
N ILE A 793 -17.13 22.73 -2.63
CA ILE A 793 -16.15 21.83 -1.95
C ILE A 793 -15.73 20.67 -2.84
N LEU A 794 -16.69 20.04 -3.53
CA LEU A 794 -16.40 18.89 -4.39
C LEU A 794 -15.57 19.29 -5.62
N PRO A 795 -15.99 20.21 -6.50
CA PRO A 795 -15.29 20.40 -7.76
C PRO A 795 -13.89 21.01 -7.64
N GLU A 796 -13.45 21.71 -6.59
CA GLU A 796 -12.04 22.15 -6.57
C GLU A 796 -11.07 20.98 -6.31
N ALA A 797 -11.46 20.02 -5.45
CA ALA A 797 -10.69 18.81 -5.20
C ALA A 797 -10.95 17.67 -6.22
N LEU A 798 -12.09 17.71 -6.94
CA LEU A 798 -12.52 16.72 -7.94
C LEU A 798 -12.52 17.24 -9.39
N LYS A 799 -12.11 18.49 -9.64
CA LYS A 799 -11.87 18.99 -11.00
C LYS A 799 -10.76 18.11 -11.59
N PRO A 800 -11.03 17.32 -12.64
CA PRO A 800 -9.92 16.73 -13.37
C PRO A 800 -9.11 17.92 -13.91
N LEU A 801 -7.84 18.03 -13.48
CA LEU A 801 -6.89 18.99 -14.05
C LEU A 801 -7.03 18.94 -15.58
N PRO A 802 -7.05 20.07 -16.31
CA PRO A 802 -7.48 20.13 -17.71
C PRO A 802 -6.47 19.50 -18.70
N TRP A 803 -6.20 18.20 -18.53
CA TRP A 803 -5.19 17.41 -19.23
C TRP A 803 -5.52 17.15 -20.70
N ARG A 804 -6.76 17.43 -21.11
CA ARG A 804 -7.20 17.40 -22.52
C ARG A 804 -7.10 18.77 -23.22
N TYR A 805 -6.77 19.85 -22.51
CA TYR A 805 -6.56 21.17 -23.10
C TYR A 805 -5.06 21.52 -23.13
N ASP A 806 -4.51 21.42 -24.33
CA ASP A 806 -3.37 22.16 -24.90
C ASP A 806 -1.97 22.17 -24.24
N ILE A 807 -1.78 21.75 -22.99
CA ILE A 807 -0.48 21.85 -22.27
C ILE A 807 0.72 21.18 -23.00
N TRP A 808 0.47 20.13 -23.78
CA TRP A 808 1.52 19.42 -24.55
C TRP A 808 1.34 19.53 -26.07
N VAL A 809 0.67 20.57 -26.59
CA VAL A 809 0.67 20.83 -28.05
C VAL A 809 1.99 21.51 -28.37
N HIS A 810 2.89 20.84 -29.10
CA HIS A 810 4.00 21.55 -29.70
C HIS A 810 3.49 22.21 -31.00
N PRO A 811 3.35 23.55 -31.08
CA PRO A 811 2.88 24.20 -32.29
C PRO A 811 3.81 23.86 -33.47
N SER A 812 3.23 23.62 -34.63
CA SER A 812 3.98 23.23 -35.82
C SER A 812 5.01 24.31 -36.21
N ALA A 813 6.03 23.92 -36.97
CA ALA A 813 7.02 24.87 -37.48
C ALA A 813 6.38 26.03 -38.28
N GLU A 814 5.25 25.78 -38.94
CA GLU A 814 4.45 26.82 -39.62
C GLU A 814 3.73 27.78 -38.66
N GLU A 815 3.35 27.32 -37.47
CA GLU A 815 2.69 28.15 -36.43
C GLU A 815 3.71 28.98 -35.66
N LYS A 816 4.85 28.41 -35.24
CA LYS A 816 5.97 29.17 -34.68
C LYS A 816 6.46 30.24 -35.67
N ALA A 817 6.53 29.91 -36.98
CA ALA A 817 6.87 30.88 -38.03
C ALA A 817 5.83 32.00 -38.23
N LYS A 818 4.53 31.76 -38.00
CA LYS A 818 3.48 32.79 -38.05
C LYS A 818 3.51 33.72 -36.83
N ALA A 819 3.82 33.19 -35.65
CA ALA A 819 3.90 33.96 -34.41
C ALA A 819 5.04 35.00 -34.44
N LEU A 820 6.18 34.64 -35.05
CA LEU A 820 7.37 35.50 -35.18
C LEU A 820 7.22 36.69 -36.14
N VAL A 821 6.08 36.84 -36.83
CA VAL A 821 5.86 37.86 -37.90
C VAL A 821 5.10 39.09 -37.40
N GLN A 822 4.66 39.16 -36.14
CA GLN A 822 4.04 40.38 -35.59
C GLN A 822 5.10 41.35 -35.02
N PRO A 823 5.13 42.64 -35.44
CA PRO A 823 6.13 43.59 -34.94
C PRO A 823 5.83 44.05 -33.51
N SER A 824 6.87 44.11 -32.69
CA SER A 824 6.83 44.69 -31.35
C SER A 824 6.64 46.21 -31.38
N ALA A 825 5.73 46.72 -30.54
CA ALA A 825 5.62 48.14 -30.25
C ALA A 825 5.67 48.36 -28.73
N SER A 826 6.64 49.16 -28.28
CA SER A 826 6.99 49.35 -26.87
C SER A 826 6.29 50.56 -26.23
N THR A 827 5.79 50.36 -25.00
CA THR A 827 5.73 51.33 -23.88
C THR A 827 5.40 52.80 -24.16
N SER A 828 4.25 53.26 -23.66
CA SER A 828 4.18 54.42 -22.72
C SER A 828 2.74 54.62 -22.20
N ALA A 829 2.62 55.19 -20.99
CA ALA A 829 1.34 55.41 -20.32
C ALA A 829 0.78 56.81 -20.59
N THR A 830 -0.56 56.96 -20.63
CA THR A 830 -1.34 57.97 -19.87
C THR A 830 -2.84 57.85 -20.18
N ALA A 831 -3.67 58.53 -19.38
CA ALA A 831 -5.11 58.30 -19.27
C ALA A 831 -5.99 59.09 -20.27
N SER A 832 -7.29 58.79 -20.17
CA SER A 832 -8.47 59.57 -20.59
C SER A 832 -9.06 59.34 -21.99
N GLY A 833 -10.40 59.20 -22.01
CA GLY A 833 -11.23 59.82 -23.04
C GLY A 833 -11.80 58.96 -24.17
N SER A 834 -13.14 58.85 -24.16
CA SER A 834 -13.99 58.96 -25.36
C SER A 834 -14.15 57.77 -26.32
N ARG A 835 -15.37 57.19 -26.30
CA ARG A 835 -16.11 56.79 -27.51
C ARG A 835 -16.18 57.99 -28.49
N PRO A 836 -16.18 57.83 -29.83
CA PRO A 836 -17.40 57.31 -30.47
C PRO A 836 -17.26 56.53 -31.80
N SER A 837 -18.45 56.14 -32.24
CA SER A 837 -18.90 55.33 -33.37
C SER A 837 -18.50 55.69 -34.82
N ARG A 838 -18.68 54.65 -35.66
CA ARG A 838 -19.36 54.63 -36.97
C ARG A 838 -18.67 55.19 -38.24
N ASN A 839 -18.79 54.32 -39.25
CA ASN A 839 -19.12 54.57 -40.66
C ASN A 839 -18.00 54.81 -41.69
N ALA A 840 -18.24 54.13 -42.82
CA ALA A 840 -17.87 54.46 -44.20
C ALA A 840 -16.45 54.12 -44.70
N ARG A 841 -16.23 53.92 -46.02
CA ARG A 841 -17.07 53.42 -47.14
C ARG A 841 -16.19 53.42 -48.40
N ALA A 842 -16.17 52.32 -49.17
CA ALA A 842 -15.57 52.22 -50.51
C ALA A 842 -14.03 52.46 -50.61
N GLY A 843 -13.33 51.90 -51.59
CA GLY A 843 -13.74 50.88 -52.57
C GLY A 843 -12.72 50.68 -53.69
N ARG A 844 -13.01 49.71 -54.58
CA ARG A 844 -12.53 49.56 -55.98
C ARG A 844 -11.01 49.73 -56.23
N SER A 845 -10.30 48.61 -56.46
CA SER A 845 -10.03 48.05 -57.82
C SER A 845 -8.57 48.38 -58.25
N THR A 846 -7.87 47.67 -59.14
CA THR A 846 -8.31 46.83 -60.28
C THR A 846 -7.15 45.90 -60.70
N GLN A 847 -7.48 44.74 -61.31
CA GLN A 847 -6.70 44.04 -62.34
C GLN A 847 -5.18 43.76 -62.18
N ALA A 848 -4.83 42.47 -62.22
CA ALA A 848 -4.05 41.90 -63.33
C ALA A 848 -4.40 40.41 -63.50
N SER A 849 -4.48 39.93 -64.75
CA SER A 849 -5.00 38.60 -65.09
C SER A 849 -4.15 37.88 -66.13
N SER A 850 -3.88 36.58 -65.93
CA SER A 850 -3.74 35.56 -66.98
C SER A 850 -3.57 34.18 -66.31
N SER A 851 -4.51 33.24 -66.47
CA SER A 851 -4.56 32.19 -67.51
C SER A 851 -3.42 31.14 -67.37
N ARG A 852 -3.65 29.81 -67.48
CA ARG A 852 -4.66 29.11 -68.31
C ARG A 852 -4.74 27.60 -67.94
N ARG A 853 -5.80 26.92 -68.44
CA ARG A 853 -6.14 25.47 -68.37
C ARG A 853 -6.80 24.99 -67.06
N GLY A 854 -7.91 24.22 -67.07
CA GLY A 854 -8.88 23.96 -68.15
C GLY A 854 -9.52 22.56 -68.13
N GLN A 855 -10.87 22.54 -68.08
CA GLN A 855 -11.78 21.40 -68.38
C GLN A 855 -11.71 20.17 -67.44
N GLY A 856 -12.81 19.47 -67.13
CA GLY A 856 -14.23 19.70 -67.44
C GLY A 856 -15.09 18.43 -67.22
N SER A 857 -16.42 18.60 -67.11
CA SER A 857 -17.50 17.57 -67.19
C SER A 857 -17.45 16.39 -66.17
N SER A 858 -18.51 15.62 -65.87
CA SER A 858 -19.98 15.80 -65.92
C SER A 858 -20.69 14.69 -65.11
N ARG A 859 -21.94 14.96 -64.69
CA ARG A 859 -23.05 14.04 -64.27
C ARG A 859 -23.08 12.61 -64.90
N PRO A 860 -23.98 11.68 -64.46
CA PRO A 860 -24.58 11.40 -63.13
C PRO A 860 -24.69 9.87 -62.85
N ASN A 861 -25.40 9.41 -61.79
CA ASN A 861 -26.59 8.53 -61.98
C ASN A 861 -27.43 8.17 -60.73
N ARG A 862 -28.64 7.64 -60.99
CA ARG A 862 -29.74 7.32 -60.05
C ARG A 862 -30.46 6.02 -60.49
N ALA A 863 -30.65 5.05 -59.58
CA ALA A 863 -31.64 3.95 -59.67
C ALA A 863 -31.85 3.38 -58.24
N GLN A 864 -33.06 3.27 -57.64
CA GLN A 864 -34.21 2.38 -57.94
C GLN A 864 -33.84 0.88 -57.81
N ASN A 865 -34.49 -0.03 -57.03
CA ASN A 865 -35.93 -0.19 -56.72
C ASN A 865 -36.21 -1.35 -55.70
N ARG A 866 -37.33 -1.24 -54.95
CA ARG A 866 -38.32 -2.29 -54.51
C ARG A 866 -37.94 -3.55 -53.67
N ALA A 867 -38.63 -3.71 -52.52
CA ALA A 867 -39.64 -4.78 -52.20
C ALA A 867 -40.17 -4.55 -50.75
N ARG A 868 -41.46 -4.25 -50.49
CA ARG A 868 -42.71 -5.09 -50.37
C ARG A 868 -42.87 -5.89 -49.06
N GLY A 869 -43.89 -5.55 -48.25
CA GLY A 869 -44.48 -6.40 -47.20
C GLY A 869 -45.08 -5.66 -45.98
N GLY A 870 -46.39 -5.78 -45.73
CA GLY A 870 -47.09 -5.41 -44.47
C GLY A 870 -48.10 -6.52 -44.12
N PRO A 871 -49.25 -6.29 -43.43
CA PRO A 871 -49.69 -5.13 -42.62
C PRO A 871 -50.44 -5.52 -41.30
N GLY A 872 -51.01 -4.52 -40.58
CA GLY A 872 -52.07 -4.70 -39.55
C GLY A 872 -51.60 -4.66 -38.09
N SER A 873 -52.40 -4.25 -37.10
CA SER A 873 -53.80 -3.75 -37.11
C SER A 873 -54.14 -3.00 -35.79
N GLY A 874 -55.25 -2.24 -35.75
CA GLY A 874 -55.88 -1.83 -34.49
C GLY A 874 -56.26 -0.34 -34.40
N ALA A 875 -57.55 -0.04 -34.23
CA ALA A 875 -58.09 1.31 -34.05
C ALA A 875 -59.25 1.32 -33.03
N THR A 876 -59.74 2.53 -32.74
CA THR A 876 -61.04 2.90 -32.10
C THR A 876 -61.18 2.93 -30.57
N HIS A 877 -61.34 4.18 -30.09
CA HIS A 877 -62.31 4.74 -29.12
C HIS A 877 -63.02 3.89 -28.04
N GLY A 878 -63.16 4.50 -26.85
CA GLY A 878 -64.21 4.21 -25.86
C GLY A 878 -64.20 5.19 -24.67
N HIS A 879 -65.24 6.04 -24.54
CA HIS A 879 -65.43 6.97 -23.41
C HIS A 879 -65.84 6.27 -22.11
N ALA A 880 -65.40 6.77 -20.95
CA ALA A 880 -66.24 6.95 -19.74
C ALA A 880 -65.56 7.81 -18.64
N GLN A 881 -66.16 8.95 -18.32
CA GLN A 881 -66.15 9.58 -16.98
C GLN A 881 -67.51 9.23 -16.28
N PRO A 882 -67.96 9.79 -15.13
CA PRO A 882 -67.29 10.57 -14.05
C PRO A 882 -67.65 10.10 -12.60
N ARG A 883 -67.03 10.71 -11.57
CA ARG A 883 -67.69 11.37 -10.39
C ARG A 883 -66.62 12.00 -9.46
N TRP A 884 -66.58 13.33 -9.26
CA TRP A 884 -67.36 14.16 -8.29
C TRP A 884 -67.11 13.78 -6.81
N GLY A 885 -66.84 14.70 -5.87
CA GLY A 885 -66.64 16.17 -5.97
C GLY A 885 -66.51 16.86 -4.59
N HIS A 886 -66.54 18.22 -4.60
CA HIS A 886 -66.72 19.19 -3.49
C HIS A 886 -65.49 19.48 -2.59
N ALA A 887 -65.22 20.69 -2.04
CA ALA A 887 -65.90 22.00 -1.92
C ALA A 887 -64.89 23.10 -1.45
N ALA A 888 -65.12 24.44 -1.39
CA ALA A 888 -66.12 25.35 -1.98
C ALA A 888 -65.86 26.88 -1.66
N LEU A 889 -66.13 27.78 -2.62
CA LEU A 889 -66.68 29.18 -2.49
C LEU A 889 -65.83 30.40 -2.01
N GLY A 890 -66.10 31.56 -2.66
CA GLY A 890 -65.74 32.94 -2.25
C GLY A 890 -64.70 33.63 -3.17
N ALA A 891 -64.99 34.28 -4.31
CA ALA A 891 -65.90 35.40 -4.65
C ALA A 891 -65.37 36.82 -4.26
N TYR A 892 -64.97 37.64 -5.24
CA TYR A 892 -65.47 39.01 -5.53
C TYR A 892 -64.78 39.63 -6.78
N ASP A 893 -65.48 40.54 -7.49
CA ASP A 893 -65.22 41.03 -8.87
C ASP A 893 -64.39 42.34 -9.01
N TYR A 894 -64.15 42.72 -10.29
CA TYR A 894 -63.78 44.05 -10.85
C TYR A 894 -62.30 44.49 -10.74
N TYR A 895 -61.63 45.07 -11.76
CA TYR A 895 -62.08 45.70 -13.03
C TYR A 895 -61.42 45.16 -14.31
N ASP A 896 -62.09 45.43 -15.43
CA ASP A 896 -61.70 45.27 -16.83
C ASP A 896 -60.77 46.42 -17.31
N ASP A 897 -59.86 46.13 -18.25
CA ASP A 897 -59.36 47.03 -19.31
C ASP A 897 -58.10 46.44 -20.00
N GLY A 898 -58.08 46.38 -21.34
CA GLY A 898 -56.82 46.35 -22.11
C GLY A 898 -56.51 45.09 -22.92
N ASP A 899 -57.20 44.97 -24.05
CA ASP A 899 -56.84 44.21 -25.27
C ASP A 899 -55.32 44.11 -25.57
N ASP A 900 -54.78 42.87 -25.60
CA ASP A 900 -53.53 42.51 -26.32
C ASP A 900 -53.40 40.97 -26.47
N SER A 901 -54.50 40.29 -26.86
CA SER A 901 -54.46 38.85 -27.15
C SER A 901 -53.95 38.57 -28.57
N ASP A 902 -52.63 38.45 -28.74
CA ASP A 902 -52.01 37.65 -29.82
C ASP A 902 -50.49 37.42 -29.68
N GLY A 903 -49.79 38.02 -28.69
CA GLY A 903 -48.34 37.82 -28.51
C GLY A 903 -47.93 36.56 -27.72
N TRP A 904 -48.72 36.15 -26.72
CA TRP A 904 -48.22 35.33 -25.60
C TRP A 904 -48.09 33.81 -25.82
N TYR A 905 -48.50 33.27 -26.97
CA TYR A 905 -48.43 31.83 -27.24
C TYR A 905 -47.23 31.39 -28.11
N ASN A 906 -46.50 32.32 -28.74
CA ASN A 906 -45.31 31.98 -29.54
C ASN A 906 -43.99 32.15 -28.77
N GLU A 907 -43.93 33.03 -27.76
CA GLU A 907 -42.69 33.26 -26.98
C GLU A 907 -42.37 32.13 -25.99
N ILE A 908 -43.35 31.29 -25.62
CA ILE A 908 -43.12 30.14 -24.73
C ILE A 908 -42.29 29.03 -25.40
N GLU A 909 -42.31 28.88 -26.73
CA GLU A 909 -41.41 27.93 -27.42
C GLU A 909 -39.97 28.44 -27.54
N GLU A 910 -39.74 29.76 -27.60
CA GLU A 910 -38.38 30.33 -27.57
C GLU A 910 -37.79 30.43 -26.15
N LEU A 911 -38.61 30.70 -25.13
CA LEU A 911 -38.18 30.71 -23.72
C LEU A 911 -37.82 29.30 -23.18
N MET A 912 -38.31 28.22 -23.80
CA MET A 912 -37.98 26.84 -23.44
C MET A 912 -36.52 26.45 -23.74
N LEU A 913 -35.72 27.28 -24.41
CA LEU A 913 -34.32 26.99 -24.75
C LEU A 913 -33.29 27.45 -23.68
N TYR A 914 -33.72 28.10 -22.60
CA TYR A 914 -32.82 28.82 -21.68
C TYR A 914 -31.82 27.97 -20.88
N CYS A 915 -31.96 26.63 -20.87
CA CYS A 915 -30.99 25.71 -20.24
C CYS A 915 -30.34 24.73 -21.24
N GLY A 916 -30.56 24.87 -22.54
CA GLY A 916 -30.08 23.90 -23.54
C GLY A 916 -30.84 22.56 -23.56
N HIS A 917 -32.00 22.50 -22.91
CA HIS A 917 -32.89 21.32 -22.87
C HIS A 917 -34.17 21.59 -23.67
N THR A 918 -34.72 20.57 -24.32
CA THR A 918 -35.99 20.68 -25.04
C THR A 918 -37.18 20.47 -24.11
N ARG A 919 -38.39 20.92 -24.51
CA ARG A 919 -39.65 20.58 -23.82
C ARG A 919 -39.79 19.09 -23.51
N SER A 920 -39.40 18.23 -24.47
CA SER A 920 -39.43 16.78 -24.29
C SER A 920 -38.43 16.27 -23.24
N ASP A 921 -37.33 16.99 -23.00
CA ASP A 921 -36.36 16.64 -21.97
C ASP A 921 -36.88 17.05 -20.58
N TYR A 922 -37.53 18.22 -20.45
CA TYR A 922 -38.23 18.61 -19.21
C TYR A 922 -39.36 17.65 -18.85
N GLU A 923 -40.16 17.21 -19.83
CA GLU A 923 -41.19 16.18 -19.64
C GLU A 923 -40.56 14.85 -19.17
N GLU A 924 -39.39 14.46 -19.69
CA GLU A 924 -38.67 13.23 -19.28
C GLU A 924 -37.91 13.37 -17.94
N MET A 925 -37.48 14.59 -17.55
CA MET A 925 -36.94 14.90 -16.22
C MET A 925 -38.03 14.79 -15.14
N LEU A 926 -39.21 15.35 -15.42
CA LEU A 926 -40.39 15.21 -14.54
C LEU A 926 -40.78 13.73 -14.35
N LEU A 927 -40.70 12.92 -15.41
CA LEU A 927 -40.91 11.46 -15.34
C LEU A 927 -39.80 10.71 -14.58
N GLN A 928 -38.59 11.26 -14.46
CA GLN A 928 -37.53 10.77 -13.57
C GLN A 928 -37.72 11.21 -12.10
N GLY A 929 -38.75 12.03 -11.83
CA GLY A 929 -39.04 12.61 -10.52
C GLY A 929 -38.16 13.81 -10.18
N MET A 930 -37.61 14.49 -11.19
CA MET A 930 -36.76 15.68 -11.08
C MET A 930 -37.57 16.88 -11.57
N LYS A 931 -37.83 17.87 -10.71
CA LYS A 931 -38.55 19.09 -11.13
C LYS A 931 -37.57 20.07 -11.78
N PRO A 932 -38.00 20.86 -12.78
CA PRO A 932 -37.13 21.87 -13.43
C PRO A 932 -36.54 22.93 -12.50
N TRP A 933 -37.12 23.08 -11.30
CA TRP A 933 -36.71 24.01 -10.25
C TRP A 933 -36.18 23.31 -8.99
N ASP A 934 -36.05 21.98 -9.00
CA ASP A 934 -35.18 21.32 -8.01
C ASP A 934 -33.72 21.63 -8.42
N GLU A 935 -32.83 21.86 -7.46
CA GLU A 935 -31.39 22.03 -7.73
C GLU A 935 -30.78 20.72 -8.25
N ILE A 936 -30.84 20.53 -9.56
CA ILE A 936 -30.29 19.36 -10.24
C ILE A 936 -28.77 19.57 -10.39
N PRO A 937 -27.92 18.70 -9.81
CA PRO A 937 -26.48 18.90 -9.84
C PRO A 937 -25.95 18.91 -11.29
N GLY A 938 -25.53 20.07 -11.77
CA GLY A 938 -25.02 20.27 -13.15
C GLY A 938 -25.95 21.01 -14.13
N SER A 939 -27.10 21.53 -13.69
CA SER A 939 -27.88 22.54 -14.44
C SER A 939 -27.75 23.93 -13.80
N ILE A 940 -27.96 24.99 -14.59
CA ILE A 940 -27.97 26.38 -14.08
C ILE A 940 -29.09 26.53 -13.04
N SER A 941 -28.76 27.11 -11.88
CA SER A 941 -29.73 27.35 -10.79
C SER A 941 -30.87 28.26 -11.25
N PHE A 942 -32.11 27.87 -10.90
CA PHE A 942 -33.32 28.63 -11.20
C PHE A 942 -33.36 30.01 -10.50
N GLY A 943 -32.55 30.21 -9.45
CA GLY A 943 -32.41 31.52 -8.77
C GLY A 943 -31.44 32.49 -9.44
N ASN A 944 -30.69 32.05 -10.46
CA ASN A 944 -29.79 32.87 -11.28
C ASN A 944 -30.38 33.17 -12.68
N LEU A 945 -31.63 32.76 -12.92
CA LEU A 945 -32.48 33.14 -14.05
C LEU A 945 -33.43 34.28 -13.65
#